data_AF-A0A523C6B1-F1
#
_entry.id   AF-A0A523C6B1-F1
#
_cell.length_a   1.000
_cell.length_b   1.000
_cell.length_c   1.000
_cell.angle_alpha   90.00
_cell.angle_beta   90.00
_cell.angle_gamma   90.00
#
_symmetry.space_group_name_H-M   'P 1'
#
loop_
_entity.id
_entity.type
_entity.pdbx_description
1 polymer ?
#
loop_
_entity_poly.entity_id
_entity_poly.type
_entity_poly.pdbx_seq_one_letter_code
_entity_poly.pdbx_strand_id
1 'polypeptide(L)'
;METKPETAASSFQQKVTRYLQYNEERKAKAMLFNTHQGNLLLKVLPYLLHSNYPDLPGFIDDANCPYGIHLFNPAEEFPHELFRRYFPNSSAMRTDRPSPFTDKPCIHSLKTIGSIGTIAQSAISDCDYWVSIRKGDLGEQGLRLLQDKCRAIEEWAQKRGSEVHFFLMDIDQTRENNFDAETDEESAGSSIKLLLKDELFRTHILVAGKMLLWWFIPPGLTEGEYRTFVQNLVSRNKIRANDFVDLGYLSDIPKAEIFGACLWQMNKALDSPFKSVIKFAYLELLLRGETTTLPLFSDRVKCLVTYPEKLAGTEQGAMELAEIDPYILLARDIIAFYTQEKSEQKRASLIQECMFLKTLEGFESQKNTKFGQTSHLKATMDMMQAWHLLPENFSHFLRFRNWKYKELIAFGAKVHDYLIETYKRLRWIFKSFGADTGLTITERDISILGRKLFTFYEQKADKIDYIRSVSRDLMAQEHITIHITKYEGVFYYYAFQGQLDHETVKSNVDSVIKREDNLVRLIVWLLVNGILAAKTQLHLTKNFLPIDLVDIQKLTELLIKTFPIIHFSRISPANLLKREKVLRALAIVNFEKEPVKGSKTLKSTMVTENSYGEYFIQEYTTPIQLKNAMRILLTQHYVSRWNNNLEVFIPAQDEQSYLKTLIER
;
A
#
# COMPACT_ATOMS: atom_id res chain seq x y z
N MET A 1 27.61 14.77 -48.19
CA MET A 1 26.27 14.23 -48.49
C MET A 1 25.32 14.98 -47.58
N GLU A 2 24.65 15.99 -48.13
CA GLU A 2 23.77 16.89 -47.38
C GLU A 2 22.59 16.11 -46.80
N THR A 3 22.50 16.06 -45.48
CA THR A 3 21.30 15.59 -44.77
C THR A 3 20.20 16.61 -45.02
N LYS A 4 19.16 16.20 -45.75
CA LYS A 4 17.94 17.00 -45.92
C LYS A 4 17.40 17.39 -44.53
N PRO A 5 16.96 18.64 -44.31
CA PRO A 5 16.30 19.03 -43.07
C PRO A 5 15.03 18.18 -42.91
N GLU A 6 14.95 17.40 -41.83
CA GLU A 6 13.72 16.71 -41.45
C GLU A 6 12.60 17.74 -41.28
N THR A 7 11.51 17.55 -42.00
CA THR A 7 10.34 18.41 -41.86
C THR A 7 9.76 18.29 -40.44
N ALA A 8 9.28 19.38 -39.84
CA ALA A 8 8.69 19.34 -38.49
C ALA A 8 7.52 18.31 -38.33
N ALA A 9 6.88 17.90 -39.42
CA ALA A 9 5.86 16.85 -39.42
C ALA A 9 6.44 15.43 -39.29
N SER A 10 7.61 15.15 -39.87
CA SER A 10 8.30 13.86 -39.70
C SER A 10 8.79 13.68 -38.26
N SER A 11 9.21 14.77 -37.60
CA SER A 11 9.62 14.75 -36.18
C SER A 11 8.46 14.47 -35.21
N PHE A 12 7.25 15.04 -35.43
CA PHE A 12 6.09 14.77 -34.56
C PHE A 12 5.62 13.31 -34.66
N GLN A 13 5.50 12.77 -35.88
CA GLN A 13 5.07 11.39 -36.08
C GLN A 13 6.07 10.39 -35.47
N GLN A 14 7.37 10.66 -35.56
CA GLN A 14 8.39 9.86 -34.89
C GLN A 14 8.19 9.84 -33.36
N LYS A 15 7.86 10.98 -32.75
CA LYS A 15 7.58 11.07 -31.31
C LYS A 15 6.32 10.29 -30.91
N VAL A 16 5.26 10.36 -31.72
CA VAL A 16 4.05 9.53 -31.54
C VAL A 16 4.39 8.05 -31.59
N THR A 17 5.14 7.61 -32.60
CA THR A 17 5.56 6.21 -32.75
C THR A 17 6.39 5.75 -31.54
N ARG A 18 7.40 6.53 -31.11
CA ARG A 18 8.21 6.19 -29.93
C ARG A 18 7.38 6.10 -28.66
N TYR A 19 6.46 7.03 -28.43
CA TYR A 19 5.58 6.97 -27.26
C TYR A 19 4.67 5.73 -27.29
N LEU A 20 4.05 5.42 -28.42
CA LEU A 20 3.20 4.23 -28.54
C LEU A 20 3.99 2.95 -28.31
N GLN A 21 5.20 2.84 -28.87
CA GLN A 21 6.11 1.72 -28.60
C GLN A 21 6.43 1.60 -27.11
N TYR A 22 6.80 2.71 -26.46
CA TYR A 22 7.05 2.72 -25.01
C TYR A 22 5.81 2.28 -24.21
N ASN A 23 4.62 2.76 -24.57
CA ASN A 23 3.39 2.37 -23.90
C ASN A 23 3.08 0.87 -24.06
N GLU A 24 3.31 0.31 -25.24
CA GLU A 24 3.14 -1.13 -25.49
C GLU A 24 4.16 -1.98 -24.74
N GLU A 25 5.42 -1.54 -24.61
CA GLU A 25 6.42 -2.20 -23.74
C GLU A 25 5.93 -2.25 -22.28
N ARG A 26 5.33 -1.16 -21.80
CA ARG A 26 4.77 -1.07 -20.44
C ARG A 26 3.57 -2.00 -20.25
N LYS A 27 2.65 -2.07 -21.21
CA LYS A 27 1.55 -3.04 -21.23
C LYS A 27 2.08 -4.47 -21.26
N ALA A 28 3.09 -4.76 -22.08
CA ALA A 28 3.69 -6.08 -22.21
C ALA A 28 4.32 -6.53 -20.87
N LYS A 29 5.03 -5.65 -20.18
CA LYS A 29 5.56 -5.92 -18.83
C LYS A 29 4.45 -6.29 -17.83
N ALA A 30 3.34 -5.56 -17.83
CA ALA A 30 2.21 -5.87 -16.96
C ALA A 30 1.57 -7.24 -17.28
N MET A 31 1.46 -7.58 -18.57
CA MET A 31 0.95 -8.86 -19.05
C MET A 31 1.88 -10.04 -18.75
N LEU A 32 3.19 -9.82 -18.83
CA LEU A 32 4.23 -10.81 -18.51
C LEU A 32 4.30 -11.11 -17.02
N PHE A 33 4.07 -10.10 -16.17
CA PHE A 33 4.04 -10.27 -14.72
C PHE A 33 2.93 -11.23 -14.28
N ASN A 34 1.70 -10.93 -14.69
CA ASN A 34 0.53 -11.78 -14.41
C ASN A 34 -0.47 -11.64 -15.54
N THR A 35 -0.51 -12.61 -16.44
CA THR A 35 -1.38 -12.55 -17.63
C THR A 35 -2.87 -12.51 -17.29
N HIS A 36 -3.31 -13.12 -16.19
CA HIS A 36 -4.72 -13.06 -15.79
C HIS A 36 -5.10 -11.65 -15.33
N GLN A 37 -4.33 -11.10 -14.39
CA GLN A 37 -4.53 -9.76 -13.88
C GLN A 37 -4.32 -8.70 -14.97
N GLY A 38 -3.29 -8.85 -15.81
CA GLY A 38 -3.05 -7.97 -16.95
C GLY A 38 -4.21 -7.96 -17.95
N ASN A 39 -4.79 -9.12 -18.28
CA ASN A 39 -5.99 -9.16 -19.14
C ASN A 39 -7.19 -8.47 -18.48
N LEU A 40 -7.39 -8.69 -17.18
CA LEU A 40 -8.44 -8.01 -16.42
C LEU A 40 -8.28 -6.49 -16.52
N LEU A 41 -7.11 -5.97 -16.11
CA LEU A 41 -6.81 -4.55 -16.03
C LEU A 41 -6.77 -3.88 -17.42
N LEU A 42 -6.05 -4.46 -18.39
CA LEU A 42 -5.78 -3.77 -19.65
C LEU A 42 -6.85 -4.00 -20.72
N LYS A 43 -7.75 -4.98 -20.55
CA LYS A 43 -8.72 -5.34 -21.59
C LYS A 43 -10.16 -5.46 -21.08
N VAL A 44 -10.40 -6.19 -19.99
CA VAL A 44 -11.75 -6.44 -19.48
C VAL A 44 -12.37 -5.18 -18.86
N LEU A 45 -11.66 -4.50 -17.95
CA LEU A 45 -12.20 -3.30 -17.29
C LEU A 45 -12.46 -2.14 -18.26
N PRO A 46 -11.58 -1.83 -19.23
CA PRO A 46 -11.87 -0.86 -20.29
C PRO A 46 -13.12 -1.21 -21.09
N TYR A 47 -13.34 -2.49 -21.41
CA TYR A 47 -14.55 -2.93 -22.10
C TYR A 47 -15.82 -2.68 -21.28
N LEU A 48 -15.78 -2.93 -19.96
CA LEU A 48 -16.91 -2.65 -19.05
C LEU A 48 -17.20 -1.15 -18.92
N LEU A 49 -16.19 -0.29 -18.94
CA LEU A 49 -16.38 1.17 -19.00
C LEU A 49 -16.89 1.64 -20.37
N HIS A 50 -16.50 0.94 -21.43
CA HIS A 50 -16.93 1.25 -22.80
C HIS A 50 -18.36 0.80 -23.12
N SER A 51 -18.98 -0.06 -22.29
CA SER A 51 -20.31 -0.64 -22.52
C SER A 51 -21.27 -0.40 -21.37
N ASN A 52 -22.58 -0.34 -21.64
CA ASN A 52 -23.61 -0.36 -20.60
C ASN A 52 -24.73 -1.34 -21.01
N TYR A 53 -24.65 -2.58 -20.51
CA TYR A 53 -25.54 -3.65 -20.96
C TYR A 53 -26.02 -4.51 -19.77
N PRO A 54 -27.31 -4.89 -19.68
CA PRO A 54 -27.91 -5.47 -18.45
C PRO A 54 -27.23 -6.70 -17.84
N ASP A 55 -26.61 -7.55 -18.66
CA ASP A 55 -25.95 -8.77 -18.20
C ASP A 55 -24.44 -8.61 -17.99
N LEU A 56 -23.92 -7.38 -18.08
CA LEU A 56 -22.54 -7.04 -17.80
C LEU A 56 -22.39 -6.36 -16.42
N PRO A 57 -21.28 -6.60 -15.71
CA PRO A 57 -20.94 -5.86 -14.50
C PRO A 57 -20.84 -4.35 -14.74
N GLY A 58 -21.24 -3.56 -13.75
CA GLY A 58 -21.27 -2.11 -13.90
C GLY A 58 -22.41 -1.58 -14.75
N PHE A 59 -23.42 -2.40 -15.06
CA PHE A 59 -24.64 -1.89 -15.69
C PHE A 59 -25.39 -0.94 -14.76
N ILE A 60 -25.80 0.20 -15.31
CA ILE A 60 -26.67 1.17 -14.65
C ILE A 60 -27.95 1.28 -15.48
N ASP A 61 -29.09 0.96 -14.86
CA ASP A 61 -30.42 1.01 -15.47
C ASP A 61 -30.98 2.44 -15.51
N ASP A 62 -30.23 3.34 -16.14
CA ASP A 62 -30.63 4.71 -16.44
C ASP A 62 -30.18 5.04 -17.88
N ALA A 63 -31.14 5.43 -18.72
CA ALA A 63 -30.86 5.77 -20.12
C ALA A 63 -29.91 6.96 -20.28
N ASN A 64 -29.76 7.79 -19.24
CA ASN A 64 -28.84 8.92 -19.19
C ASN A 64 -27.46 8.55 -18.64
N CYS A 65 -27.23 7.29 -18.23
CA CYS A 65 -25.91 6.87 -17.75
C CYS A 65 -24.89 7.09 -18.88
N PRO A 66 -23.87 7.93 -18.67
CA PRO A 66 -22.82 8.09 -19.67
C PRO A 66 -21.84 6.90 -19.58
N TYR A 67 -21.31 6.48 -20.73
CA TYR A 67 -20.34 5.41 -20.86
C TYR A 67 -19.57 5.60 -22.17
N GLY A 68 -18.64 4.69 -22.47
CA GLY A 68 -17.90 4.77 -23.73
C GLY A 68 -16.59 5.53 -23.58
N ILE A 69 -15.54 4.93 -24.13
CA ILE A 69 -14.19 5.50 -24.21
C ILE A 69 -13.95 5.94 -25.66
N HIS A 70 -13.51 7.18 -25.85
CA HIS A 70 -13.11 7.70 -27.16
C HIS A 70 -12.03 6.81 -27.78
N LEU A 71 -12.07 6.62 -29.10
CA LEU A 71 -11.06 5.85 -29.86
C LEU A 71 -10.89 4.38 -29.42
N PHE A 72 -11.79 3.84 -28.61
CA PHE A 72 -11.75 2.43 -28.22
C PHE A 72 -12.38 1.58 -29.32
N ASN A 73 -11.64 0.58 -29.81
CA ASN A 73 -12.11 -0.39 -30.78
C ASN A 73 -12.32 -1.74 -30.09
N PRO A 74 -13.57 -2.11 -29.74
CA PRO A 74 -13.85 -3.36 -29.03
C PRO A 74 -13.35 -4.62 -29.76
N ALA A 75 -13.33 -4.60 -31.11
CA ALA A 75 -12.92 -5.75 -31.91
C ALA A 75 -11.41 -6.04 -31.81
N GLU A 76 -10.59 -5.00 -31.64
CA GLU A 76 -9.14 -5.10 -31.50
C GLU A 76 -8.72 -5.27 -30.03
N GLU A 77 -9.36 -4.53 -29.12
CA GLU A 77 -8.95 -4.43 -27.72
C GLU A 77 -9.52 -5.57 -26.85
N PHE A 78 -10.69 -6.13 -27.19
CA PHE A 78 -11.34 -7.18 -26.41
C PHE A 78 -11.75 -8.40 -27.26
N PRO A 79 -10.82 -9.36 -27.47
CA PRO A 79 -11.09 -10.55 -28.26
C PRO A 79 -12.27 -11.35 -27.74
N HIS A 80 -13.09 -11.87 -28.65
CA HIS A 80 -14.31 -12.61 -28.32
C HIS A 80 -14.07 -13.87 -27.45
N GLU A 81 -12.91 -14.53 -27.57
CA GLU A 81 -12.53 -15.62 -26.67
C GLU A 81 -12.35 -15.16 -25.22
N LEU A 82 -11.75 -13.98 -25.03
CA LEU A 82 -11.58 -13.37 -23.73
C LEU A 82 -12.93 -12.93 -23.16
N PHE A 83 -13.80 -12.36 -23.99
CA PHE A 83 -15.17 -12.04 -23.60
C PHE A 83 -15.91 -13.27 -23.07
N ARG A 84 -15.92 -14.38 -23.83
CA ARG A 84 -16.59 -15.63 -23.39
C ARG A 84 -16.03 -16.19 -22.10
N ARG A 85 -14.74 -16.01 -21.83
CA ARG A 85 -14.10 -16.45 -20.59
C ARG A 85 -14.59 -15.66 -19.37
N TYR A 86 -14.74 -14.34 -19.50
CA TYR A 86 -15.15 -13.48 -18.39
C TYR A 86 -16.67 -13.35 -18.25
N PHE A 87 -17.40 -13.44 -19.35
CA PHE A 87 -18.84 -13.21 -19.45
C PHE A 87 -19.54 -14.33 -20.25
N PRO A 88 -19.45 -15.60 -19.82
CA PRO A 88 -19.96 -16.74 -20.60
C PRO A 88 -21.48 -16.71 -20.85
N ASN A 89 -22.22 -16.01 -19.99
CA ASN A 89 -23.68 -15.92 -20.06
C ASN A 89 -24.17 -14.59 -20.66
N SER A 90 -23.26 -13.69 -21.07
CA SER A 90 -23.64 -12.39 -21.60
C SER A 90 -23.98 -12.47 -23.09
N SER A 91 -24.98 -11.68 -23.46
CA SER A 91 -25.48 -11.50 -24.83
C SER A 91 -24.92 -10.26 -25.53
N ALA A 92 -24.08 -9.47 -24.86
CA ALA A 92 -23.65 -8.15 -25.33
C ALA A 92 -22.89 -8.15 -26.68
N MET A 93 -22.17 -9.22 -27.02
CA MET A 93 -21.47 -9.34 -28.32
C MET A 93 -22.30 -10.02 -29.43
N ARG A 94 -23.59 -10.29 -29.19
CA ARG A 94 -24.45 -10.87 -30.24
C ARG A 94 -24.85 -9.81 -31.25
N THR A 95 -24.73 -10.13 -32.54
CA THR A 95 -25.06 -9.23 -33.64
C THR A 95 -26.56 -9.07 -33.86
N ASP A 96 -27.40 -9.93 -33.27
CA ASP A 96 -28.86 -9.85 -33.33
C ASP A 96 -29.49 -9.01 -32.20
N ARG A 97 -28.66 -8.30 -31.43
CA ARG A 97 -29.06 -7.43 -30.32
C ARG A 97 -28.58 -5.99 -30.56
N PRO A 98 -29.20 -4.98 -29.92
CA PRO A 98 -28.67 -3.62 -29.94
C PRO A 98 -27.22 -3.57 -29.47
N SER A 99 -26.41 -2.75 -30.13
CA SER A 99 -25.01 -2.55 -29.74
C SER A 99 -24.91 -2.14 -28.27
N PRO A 100 -24.02 -2.75 -27.48
CA PRO A 100 -23.76 -2.32 -26.10
C PRO A 100 -22.92 -1.03 -26.04
N PHE A 101 -22.51 -0.49 -27.19
CA PHE A 101 -21.60 0.65 -27.33
C PHE A 101 -22.37 1.91 -27.71
N THR A 102 -21.82 3.07 -27.31
CA THR A 102 -22.38 4.39 -27.63
C THR A 102 -21.60 5.09 -28.74
N ASP A 103 -22.31 5.82 -29.61
CA ASP A 103 -21.70 6.72 -30.60
C ASP A 103 -21.19 8.03 -29.98
N LYS A 104 -21.52 8.28 -28.70
CA LYS A 104 -21.15 9.49 -27.93
C LYS A 104 -20.37 9.08 -26.68
N PRO A 105 -19.12 8.61 -26.82
CA PRO A 105 -18.29 8.25 -25.68
C PRO A 105 -18.02 9.48 -24.80
N CYS A 106 -18.06 9.32 -23.48
CA CYS A 106 -17.80 10.41 -22.53
C CYS A 106 -16.41 10.38 -21.91
N ILE A 107 -15.73 9.22 -21.93
CA ILE A 107 -14.39 9.05 -21.37
C ILE A 107 -13.37 9.39 -22.45
N HIS A 108 -12.61 10.46 -22.27
CA HIS A 108 -11.60 10.91 -23.24
C HIS A 108 -10.37 10.03 -23.24
N SER A 109 -9.95 9.56 -22.07
CA SER A 109 -8.78 8.72 -21.91
C SER A 109 -8.85 7.92 -20.63
N LEU A 110 -8.45 6.66 -20.70
CA LEU A 110 -8.32 5.76 -19.58
C LEU A 110 -6.85 5.38 -19.42
N LYS A 111 -6.29 5.69 -18.26
CA LYS A 111 -4.89 5.43 -17.93
C LYS A 111 -4.77 4.74 -16.59
N THR A 112 -3.83 3.83 -16.42
CA THR A 112 -3.42 3.38 -15.08
C THR A 112 -2.20 4.17 -14.63
N ILE A 113 -2.11 4.46 -13.34
CA ILE A 113 -0.97 5.16 -12.72
C ILE A 113 -0.28 4.22 -11.71
N GLY A 114 0.99 4.47 -11.40
CA GLY A 114 1.69 3.81 -10.30
C GLY A 114 2.55 2.63 -10.76
N SER A 115 2.43 1.50 -10.07
CA SER A 115 3.39 0.39 -10.19
C SER A 115 3.15 -0.55 -11.37
N ILE A 116 1.94 -0.55 -11.96
CA ILE A 116 1.61 -1.45 -13.07
C ILE A 116 2.53 -1.22 -14.28
N GLY A 117 3.06 -2.31 -14.84
CA GLY A 117 4.02 -2.29 -15.96
C GLY A 117 5.42 -1.77 -15.60
N THR A 118 5.72 -1.65 -14.30
CA THR A 118 7.06 -1.32 -13.77
C THR A 118 7.71 -2.53 -13.10
N ILE A 119 9.00 -2.42 -12.78
CA ILE A 119 9.69 -3.36 -11.90
C ILE A 119 9.09 -3.44 -10.48
N ALA A 120 8.36 -2.43 -10.05
CA ALA A 120 7.74 -2.37 -8.72
C ALA A 120 6.35 -3.02 -8.66
N GLN A 121 5.84 -3.53 -9.79
CA GLN A 121 4.59 -4.28 -9.84
C GLN A 121 4.72 -5.56 -9.01
N SER A 122 3.75 -5.80 -8.12
CA SER A 122 3.66 -6.98 -7.27
C SER A 122 2.27 -7.62 -7.35
N ALA A 123 2.13 -8.85 -6.85
CA ALA A 123 0.83 -9.55 -6.84
C ALA A 123 -0.22 -8.88 -5.93
N ILE A 124 0.23 -8.04 -5.00
CA ILE A 124 -0.60 -7.27 -4.08
C ILE A 124 -0.73 -5.80 -4.49
N SER A 125 -0.31 -5.44 -5.71
CA SER A 125 -0.44 -4.07 -6.21
C SER A 125 -1.90 -3.75 -6.51
N ASP A 126 -2.34 -2.62 -5.99
CA ASP A 126 -3.55 -1.90 -6.38
C ASP A 126 -3.41 -1.36 -7.82
N CYS A 127 -4.54 -1.15 -8.49
CA CYS A 127 -4.59 -0.51 -9.80
C CYS A 127 -5.48 0.73 -9.78
N ASP A 128 -4.84 1.89 -9.84
CA ASP A 128 -5.50 3.19 -9.90
C ASP A 128 -5.69 3.63 -11.34
N TYR A 129 -6.94 3.85 -11.75
CA TYR A 129 -7.29 4.40 -13.06
C TYR A 129 -7.56 5.90 -12.98
N TRP A 130 -6.83 6.64 -13.81
CA TRP A 130 -7.12 8.03 -14.13
C TRP A 130 -8.12 8.08 -15.31
N VAL A 131 -9.38 8.37 -15.01
CA VAL A 131 -10.47 8.44 -15.99
C VAL A 131 -10.65 9.91 -16.40
N SER A 132 -10.13 10.29 -17.56
CA SER A 132 -10.19 11.67 -18.05
C SER A 132 -11.56 11.98 -18.65
N ILE A 133 -12.29 12.92 -18.06
CA ILE A 133 -13.63 13.35 -18.49
C ILE A 133 -13.72 14.88 -18.55
N ARG A 134 -14.80 15.41 -19.12
CA ARG A 134 -15.21 16.81 -18.96
C ARG A 134 -16.49 16.84 -18.14
N LYS A 135 -16.40 17.27 -16.87
CA LYS A 135 -17.54 17.35 -15.95
C LYS A 135 -18.65 18.25 -16.49
N GLY A 136 -18.28 19.34 -17.17
CA GLY A 136 -19.22 20.25 -17.82
C GLY A 136 -20.12 19.57 -18.87
N ASP A 137 -19.61 18.55 -19.56
CA ASP A 137 -20.35 17.83 -20.60
C ASP A 137 -21.31 16.79 -20.01
N LEU A 138 -21.03 16.31 -18.79
CA LEU A 138 -21.82 15.26 -18.12
C LEU A 138 -22.92 15.80 -17.20
N GLY A 139 -22.71 17.00 -16.64
CA GLY A 139 -23.53 17.51 -15.54
C GLY A 139 -23.45 16.65 -14.27
N GLU A 140 -24.13 17.07 -13.21
CA GLU A 140 -24.08 16.38 -11.91
C GLU A 140 -24.67 14.97 -11.96
N GLN A 141 -25.80 14.79 -12.66
CA GLN A 141 -26.45 13.49 -12.79
C GLN A 141 -25.55 12.51 -13.57
N GLY A 142 -25.02 12.92 -14.72
CA GLY A 142 -24.15 12.07 -15.53
C GLY A 142 -22.88 11.67 -14.77
N LEU A 143 -22.28 12.61 -14.03
CA LEU A 143 -21.12 12.34 -13.19
C LEU A 143 -21.44 11.30 -12.10
N ARG A 144 -22.57 11.45 -11.41
CA ARG A 144 -23.01 10.50 -10.38
C ARG A 144 -23.23 9.10 -10.98
N LEU A 145 -23.93 8.99 -12.11
CA LEU A 145 -24.19 7.70 -12.76
C LEU A 145 -22.90 7.03 -13.23
N LEU A 146 -21.93 7.81 -13.75
CA LEU A 146 -20.61 7.28 -14.10
C LEU A 146 -19.85 6.80 -12.87
N GLN A 147 -19.91 7.52 -11.75
CA GLN A 147 -19.30 7.10 -10.49
C GLN A 147 -19.93 5.82 -9.95
N ASP A 148 -21.24 5.69 -10.02
CA ASP A 148 -21.97 4.48 -9.61
C ASP A 148 -21.57 3.28 -10.49
N LYS A 149 -21.40 3.51 -11.80
CA LYS A 149 -20.85 2.50 -12.74
C LYS A 149 -19.43 2.09 -12.36
N CYS A 150 -18.53 3.04 -12.10
CA CYS A 150 -17.17 2.78 -11.66
C CYS A 150 -17.16 1.92 -10.39
N ARG A 151 -17.91 2.31 -9.35
CA ARG A 151 -18.00 1.57 -8.08
C ARG A 151 -18.49 0.14 -8.27
N ALA A 152 -19.51 -0.06 -9.10
CA ALA A 152 -20.02 -1.40 -9.40
C ALA A 152 -18.97 -2.28 -10.11
N ILE A 153 -18.11 -1.70 -10.94
CA ILE A 153 -16.98 -2.40 -11.58
C ILE A 153 -15.87 -2.69 -10.55
N GLU A 154 -15.55 -1.76 -9.65
CA GLU A 154 -14.57 -1.95 -8.56
C GLU A 154 -15.00 -3.12 -7.65
N GLU A 155 -16.25 -3.13 -7.19
CA GLU A 155 -16.78 -4.23 -6.38
C GLU A 155 -16.72 -5.58 -7.10
N TRP A 156 -16.97 -5.59 -8.41
CA TRP A 156 -16.89 -6.80 -9.23
C TRP A 156 -15.45 -7.30 -9.41
N ALA A 157 -14.48 -6.38 -9.57
CA ALA A 157 -13.06 -6.69 -9.62
C ALA A 157 -12.53 -7.19 -8.27
N GLN A 158 -12.96 -6.56 -7.16
CA GLN A 158 -12.58 -6.93 -5.81
C GLN A 158 -13.02 -8.36 -5.47
N LYS A 159 -14.24 -8.75 -5.85
CA LYS A 159 -14.73 -10.14 -5.71
C LYS A 159 -13.89 -11.17 -6.48
N ARG A 160 -13.06 -10.73 -7.43
CA ARG A 160 -12.10 -11.55 -8.21
C ARG A 160 -10.67 -11.41 -7.70
N GLY A 161 -10.46 -10.78 -6.54
CA GLY A 161 -9.16 -10.64 -5.90
C GLY A 161 -8.28 -9.58 -6.58
N SER A 162 -8.86 -8.58 -7.23
CA SER A 162 -8.12 -7.44 -7.78
C SER A 162 -8.66 -6.14 -7.20
N GLU A 163 -7.82 -5.44 -6.44
CA GLU A 163 -8.12 -4.12 -5.90
C GLU A 163 -7.91 -3.07 -6.99
N VAL A 164 -8.99 -2.38 -7.36
CA VAL A 164 -9.04 -1.40 -8.44
C VAL A 164 -9.80 -0.18 -7.95
N HIS A 165 -9.32 1.00 -8.30
CA HIS A 165 -9.96 2.28 -7.99
C HIS A 165 -10.02 3.16 -9.25
N PHE A 166 -11.19 3.71 -9.56
CA PHE A 166 -11.38 4.66 -10.67
C PHE A 166 -11.55 6.07 -10.13
N PHE A 167 -10.65 6.96 -10.54
CA PHE A 167 -10.70 8.38 -10.21
C PHE A 167 -11.22 9.16 -11.43
N LEU A 168 -12.39 9.78 -11.28
CA LEU A 168 -13.01 10.60 -12.32
C LEU A 168 -12.37 12.01 -12.33
N MET A 169 -11.44 12.22 -13.27
CA MET A 169 -10.61 13.41 -13.32
C MET A 169 -11.07 14.36 -14.42
N ASP A 170 -11.43 15.59 -14.03
CA ASP A 170 -11.80 16.63 -14.98
C ASP A 170 -10.58 17.18 -15.71
N ILE A 171 -10.64 17.19 -17.04
CA ILE A 171 -9.53 17.61 -17.89
C ILE A 171 -9.17 19.08 -17.69
N ASP A 172 -10.17 19.96 -17.57
CA ASP A 172 -9.96 21.40 -17.53
C ASP A 172 -9.49 21.84 -16.12
N GLN A 173 -10.04 21.27 -15.05
CA GLN A 173 -9.52 21.44 -13.68
C GLN A 173 -8.09 20.92 -13.56
N THR A 174 -7.77 19.77 -14.16
CA THR A 174 -6.40 19.23 -14.16
C THR A 174 -5.44 20.14 -14.93
N ARG A 175 -5.89 20.71 -16.06
CA ARG A 175 -5.10 21.65 -16.87
C ARG A 175 -4.64 22.85 -16.06
N GLU A 176 -5.53 23.39 -15.24
CA GLU A 176 -5.27 24.57 -14.41
C GLU A 176 -4.72 24.22 -13.01
N ASN A 177 -4.27 22.97 -12.79
CA ASN A 177 -3.73 22.49 -11.51
C ASN A 177 -4.69 22.66 -10.31
N ASN A 178 -6.00 22.75 -10.58
CA ASN A 178 -7.05 23.00 -9.59
C ASN A 178 -8.05 21.85 -9.53
N PHE A 179 -7.56 20.62 -9.59
CA PHE A 179 -8.37 19.43 -9.39
C PHE A 179 -8.32 19.01 -7.93
N ASP A 180 -9.38 18.38 -7.46
CA ASP A 180 -9.40 17.79 -6.12
C ASP A 180 -8.85 16.37 -6.21
N ALA A 181 -7.90 16.06 -5.34
CA ALA A 181 -7.55 14.68 -5.07
C ALA A 181 -8.61 14.15 -4.10
N GLU A 182 -9.45 13.21 -4.53
CA GLU A 182 -10.33 12.44 -3.63
C GLU A 182 -9.46 11.62 -2.66
N THR A 183 -8.93 12.30 -1.66
CA THR A 183 -8.23 11.72 -0.52
C THR A 183 -9.00 12.20 0.70
N ASP A 184 -9.37 11.28 1.58
CA ASP A 184 -10.20 11.54 2.76
C ASP A 184 -9.86 12.91 3.39
N GLU A 185 -10.87 13.78 3.49
CA GLU A 185 -10.79 15.20 3.91
C GLU A 185 -10.08 15.42 5.27
N GLU A 186 -9.84 14.35 6.05
CA GLU A 186 -9.22 14.41 7.37
C GLU A 186 -7.68 14.27 7.36
N SER A 187 -7.01 14.11 6.21
CA SER A 187 -5.56 13.94 6.14
C SER A 187 -4.87 14.97 5.25
N ALA A 188 -3.59 15.27 5.56
CA ALA A 188 -2.68 16.12 4.77
C ALA A 188 -2.51 15.72 3.27
N GLY A 189 -3.23 14.70 2.79
CA GLY A 189 -3.25 14.21 1.42
C GLY A 189 -4.05 15.08 0.44
N SER A 190 -5.04 15.85 0.93
CA SER A 190 -5.91 16.71 0.09
C SER A 190 -5.16 17.84 -0.62
N SER A 191 -3.89 18.07 -0.27
CA SER A 191 -3.01 19.11 -0.82
C SER A 191 -1.94 18.58 -1.80
N ILE A 192 -2.06 17.33 -2.29
CA ILE A 192 -1.04 16.65 -3.14
C ILE A 192 -1.53 16.58 -4.59
N LYS A 193 -1.57 17.74 -5.25
CA LYS A 193 -2.09 17.88 -6.63
C LYS A 193 -0.97 17.72 -7.65
N LEU A 194 0.09 18.52 -7.55
CA LEU A 194 1.18 18.55 -8.53
C LEU A 194 2.07 17.30 -8.46
N LEU A 195 2.30 16.74 -7.27
CA LEU A 195 2.97 15.44 -7.09
C LEU A 195 2.19 14.31 -7.78
N LEU A 196 0.85 14.32 -7.66
CA LEU A 196 0.01 13.32 -8.30
C LEU A 196 0.02 13.50 -9.82
N LYS A 197 0.00 14.74 -10.32
CA LYS A 197 0.14 15.05 -11.75
C LYS A 197 1.52 14.65 -12.30
N ASP A 198 2.60 14.85 -11.55
CA ASP A 198 3.93 14.34 -11.90
C ASP A 198 3.94 12.80 -11.94
N GLU A 199 3.33 12.14 -10.95
CA GLU A 199 3.19 10.68 -10.92
C GLU A 199 2.42 10.15 -12.14
N LEU A 200 1.32 10.80 -12.51
CA LEU A 200 0.59 10.51 -13.74
C LEU A 200 1.51 10.62 -14.95
N PHE A 201 2.20 11.75 -15.13
CA PHE A 201 3.05 11.98 -16.29
C PHE A 201 4.20 10.98 -16.40
N ARG A 202 4.84 10.60 -15.28
CA ARG A 202 5.99 9.69 -15.29
C ARG A 202 5.63 8.21 -15.33
N THR A 203 4.48 7.78 -14.80
CA THR A 203 4.17 6.34 -14.63
C THR A 203 3.08 5.80 -15.54
N HIS A 204 2.23 6.65 -16.12
CA HIS A 204 0.99 6.16 -16.71
C HIS A 204 1.20 5.15 -17.83
N ILE A 205 0.24 4.24 -17.94
CA ILE A 205 0.00 3.44 -19.13
C ILE A 205 -1.30 3.93 -19.73
N LEU A 206 -1.27 4.34 -21.00
CA LEU A 206 -2.48 4.55 -21.78
C LEU A 206 -3.12 3.19 -22.05
N VAL A 207 -4.21 2.92 -21.35
CA VAL A 207 -4.98 1.69 -21.52
C VAL A 207 -5.91 1.83 -22.72
N ALA A 208 -6.64 2.95 -22.80
CA ALA A 208 -7.55 3.22 -23.90
C ALA A 208 -7.75 4.73 -24.13
N GLY A 209 -8.10 5.08 -25.36
CA GLY A 209 -8.49 6.43 -25.76
C GLY A 209 -7.34 7.40 -26.02
N LYS A 210 -7.59 8.69 -25.78
CA LYS A 210 -6.72 9.77 -26.27
C LYS A 210 -5.39 9.84 -25.50
N MET A 211 -4.31 10.10 -26.22
CA MET A 211 -2.96 10.31 -25.64
C MET A 211 -2.88 11.63 -24.88
N LEU A 212 -1.94 11.75 -23.94
CA LEU A 212 -1.61 13.07 -23.36
C LEU A 212 -0.85 13.92 -24.37
N LEU A 213 -1.26 15.17 -24.53
CA LEU A 213 -0.51 16.13 -25.36
C LEU A 213 0.90 16.38 -24.82
N TRP A 214 1.09 16.28 -23.51
CA TRP A 214 2.35 16.52 -22.79
C TRP A 214 3.56 15.75 -23.34
N TRP A 215 3.38 14.53 -23.87
CA TRP A 215 4.46 13.75 -24.51
C TRP A 215 5.05 14.42 -25.74
N PHE A 216 4.33 15.35 -26.34
CA PHE A 216 4.71 16.02 -27.59
C PHE A 216 4.97 17.52 -27.38
N ILE A 217 5.10 17.93 -26.12
CA ILE A 217 5.53 19.28 -25.75
C ILE A 217 6.97 19.23 -25.23
N PRO A 218 7.90 20.06 -25.77
CA PRO A 218 9.28 20.09 -25.30
C PRO A 218 9.39 20.29 -23.78
N PRO A 219 10.32 19.60 -23.10
CA PRO A 219 10.61 19.83 -21.69
C PRO A 219 11.28 21.20 -21.48
N GLY A 220 11.19 21.74 -20.26
CA GLY A 220 11.86 22.99 -19.86
C GLY A 220 11.20 24.28 -20.34
N LEU A 221 9.96 24.24 -20.83
CA LEU A 221 9.18 25.44 -21.14
C LEU A 221 8.60 26.06 -19.86
N THR A 222 8.49 27.39 -19.82
CA THR A 222 7.65 28.10 -18.86
C THR A 222 6.15 27.91 -19.18
N GLU A 223 5.26 28.27 -18.26
CA GLU A 223 3.81 28.17 -18.50
C GLU A 223 3.36 28.97 -19.73
N GLY A 224 3.84 30.21 -19.88
CA GLY A 224 3.51 31.06 -21.02
C GLY A 224 4.01 30.49 -22.34
N GLU A 225 5.22 29.92 -22.35
CA GLU A 225 5.78 29.24 -23.52
C GLU A 225 5.02 27.95 -23.85
N TYR A 226 4.59 27.17 -22.85
CA TYR A 226 3.74 26.00 -23.03
C TYR A 226 2.44 26.38 -23.75
N ARG A 227 1.71 27.38 -23.23
CA ARG A 227 0.43 27.83 -23.80
C ARG A 227 0.63 28.33 -25.23
N THR A 228 1.69 29.11 -25.46
CA THR A 228 2.06 29.61 -26.80
C THR A 228 2.41 28.48 -27.76
N PHE A 229 3.14 27.45 -27.29
CA PHE A 229 3.52 26.30 -28.10
C PHE A 229 2.30 25.49 -28.53
N VAL A 230 1.38 25.20 -27.60
CA VAL A 230 0.12 24.49 -27.90
C VAL A 230 -0.73 25.27 -28.92
N GLN A 231 -0.91 26.58 -28.72
CA GLN A 231 -1.65 27.44 -29.65
C GLN A 231 -1.01 27.43 -31.05
N ASN A 232 0.32 27.44 -31.14
CA ASN A 232 1.04 27.35 -32.41
C ASN A 232 0.86 25.98 -33.10
N LEU A 233 0.84 24.87 -32.36
CA LEU A 233 0.59 23.55 -32.93
C LEU A 233 -0.81 23.46 -33.57
N VAL A 234 -1.81 24.03 -32.90
CA VAL A 234 -3.20 24.02 -33.39
C VAL A 234 -3.38 24.97 -34.57
N SER A 235 -2.96 26.24 -34.45
CA SER A 235 -3.14 27.26 -35.50
C SER A 235 -2.41 26.93 -36.80
N ARG A 236 -1.29 26.20 -36.72
CA ARG A 236 -0.54 25.73 -37.90
C ARG A 236 -1.01 24.37 -38.42
N ASN A 237 -2.15 23.86 -37.95
CA ASN A 237 -2.70 22.55 -38.32
C ASN A 237 -1.69 21.39 -38.17
N LYS A 238 -0.78 21.48 -37.19
CA LYS A 238 0.17 20.40 -36.88
C LYS A 238 -0.48 19.28 -36.08
N ILE A 239 -1.47 19.62 -35.25
CA ILE A 239 -2.30 18.67 -34.51
C ILE A 239 -3.76 19.12 -34.56
N ARG A 240 -4.69 18.20 -34.32
CA ARG A 240 -6.07 18.52 -33.95
C ARG A 240 -6.20 18.41 -32.43
N ALA A 241 -6.57 19.50 -31.77
CA ALA A 241 -6.63 19.55 -30.30
C ALA A 241 -7.53 18.45 -29.71
N ASN A 242 -8.62 18.11 -30.40
CA ASN A 242 -9.59 17.11 -29.94
C ASN A 242 -9.05 15.66 -29.95
N ASP A 243 -7.92 15.39 -30.61
CA ASP A 243 -7.31 14.05 -30.68
C ASP A 243 -6.47 13.74 -29.43
N PHE A 244 -6.17 14.74 -28.60
CA PHE A 244 -5.33 14.62 -27.41
C PHE A 244 -6.08 15.07 -26.14
N VAL A 245 -5.58 14.64 -24.99
CA VAL A 245 -5.93 15.21 -23.69
C VAL A 245 -4.81 16.17 -23.27
N ASP A 246 -5.12 17.46 -23.27
CA ASP A 246 -4.24 18.48 -22.72
C ASP A 246 -4.55 18.71 -21.24
N LEU A 247 -3.67 18.18 -20.38
CA LEU A 247 -3.68 18.37 -18.93
C LEU A 247 -2.77 19.53 -18.49
N GLY A 248 -2.30 20.38 -19.40
CA GLY A 248 -1.63 21.64 -19.09
C GLY A 248 -0.19 21.51 -18.63
N TYR A 249 0.36 22.66 -18.26
CA TYR A 249 1.71 22.80 -17.72
C TYR A 249 1.81 22.17 -16.32
N LEU A 250 2.91 21.47 -16.06
CA LEU A 250 3.25 20.99 -14.73
C LEU A 250 4.25 21.99 -14.14
N SER A 251 3.80 22.79 -13.18
CA SER A 251 4.65 23.74 -12.45
C SER A 251 5.57 23.03 -11.48
N ASP A 252 6.52 23.77 -10.93
CA ASP A 252 7.27 23.31 -9.76
C ASP A 252 6.33 22.89 -8.63
N ILE A 253 6.72 21.84 -7.92
CA ILE A 253 5.95 21.31 -6.79
C ILE A 253 6.30 22.14 -5.55
N PRO A 254 5.32 22.83 -4.93
CA PRO A 254 5.56 23.63 -3.74
C PRO A 254 6.16 22.79 -2.60
N LYS A 255 7.13 23.34 -1.87
CA LYS A 255 7.71 22.67 -0.69
C LYS A 255 6.65 22.29 0.34
N ALA A 256 5.59 23.08 0.47
CA ALA A 256 4.45 22.79 1.33
C ALA A 256 3.72 21.50 0.93
N GLU A 257 3.51 21.29 -0.38
CA GLU A 257 2.90 20.08 -0.92
C GLU A 257 3.80 18.85 -0.71
N ILE A 258 5.11 18.98 -0.97
CA ILE A 258 6.09 17.91 -0.72
C ILE A 258 6.11 17.53 0.77
N PHE A 259 6.05 18.54 1.65
CA PHE A 259 5.99 18.31 3.08
C PHE A 259 4.70 17.58 3.50
N GLY A 260 3.55 17.93 2.92
CA GLY A 260 2.28 17.21 3.12
C GLY A 260 2.36 15.76 2.70
N ALA A 261 2.96 15.49 1.54
CA ALA A 261 3.21 14.14 1.08
C ALA A 261 4.11 13.34 2.02
N CYS A 262 5.14 13.96 2.62
CA CYS A 262 5.97 13.31 3.64
C CYS A 262 5.15 12.91 4.88
N LEU A 263 4.25 13.76 5.37
CA LEU A 263 3.41 13.43 6.53
C LEU A 263 2.45 12.28 6.21
N TRP A 264 1.84 12.29 5.01
CA TRP A 264 0.98 11.19 4.57
C TRP A 264 1.77 9.88 4.46
N GLN A 265 2.95 9.93 3.86
CA GLN A 265 3.78 8.74 3.70
C GLN A 265 4.21 8.16 5.05
N MET A 266 4.44 9.01 6.07
CA MET A 266 4.81 8.53 7.41
C MET A 266 3.66 7.78 8.04
N ASN A 267 2.43 8.26 7.85
CA ASN A 267 1.24 7.59 8.35
C ASN A 267 1.08 6.17 7.75
N LYS A 268 1.51 5.96 6.50
CA LYS A 268 1.46 4.66 5.80
C LYS A 268 2.68 3.77 6.08
N ALA A 269 3.79 4.34 6.55
CA ALA A 269 5.05 3.64 6.72
C ALA A 269 5.04 2.50 7.73
N LEU A 270 4.15 2.58 8.72
CA LEU A 270 4.01 1.56 9.76
C LEU A 270 3.33 0.28 9.26
N ASP A 271 2.55 0.38 8.17
CA ASP A 271 1.85 -0.78 7.57
C ASP A 271 2.57 -1.28 6.31
N SER A 272 3.12 -0.38 5.48
CA SER A 272 3.84 -0.69 4.23
C SER A 272 5.22 -0.01 4.22
N PRO A 273 6.24 -0.60 4.88
CA PRO A 273 7.53 0.04 5.07
C PRO A 273 8.32 0.25 3.78
N PHE A 274 8.36 -0.73 2.88
CA PHE A 274 9.24 -0.69 1.71
C PHE A 274 8.82 0.42 0.74
N LYS A 275 7.53 0.44 0.35
CA LYS A 275 6.94 1.51 -0.48
C LYS A 275 7.17 2.87 0.17
N SER A 276 7.05 2.95 1.50
CA SER A 276 7.20 4.20 2.23
C SER A 276 8.63 4.70 2.30
N VAL A 277 9.62 3.85 2.55
CA VAL A 277 11.04 4.22 2.53
C VAL A 277 11.43 4.77 1.15
N ILE A 278 10.99 4.12 0.07
CA ILE A 278 11.28 4.56 -1.30
C ILE A 278 10.64 5.92 -1.58
N LYS A 279 9.35 6.08 -1.25
CA LYS A 279 8.62 7.34 -1.44
C LYS A 279 9.23 8.47 -0.58
N PHE A 280 9.65 8.17 0.64
CA PHE A 280 10.35 9.15 1.49
C PHE A 280 11.66 9.60 0.89
N ALA A 281 12.46 8.66 0.41
CA ALA A 281 13.73 8.98 -0.19
C ALA A 281 13.56 9.88 -1.42
N TYR A 282 12.50 9.66 -2.21
CA TYR A 282 12.13 10.55 -3.30
C TYR A 282 11.69 11.95 -2.82
N LEU A 283 10.78 12.03 -1.87
CA LEU A 283 10.28 13.31 -1.37
C LEU A 283 11.40 14.12 -0.68
N GLU A 284 12.32 13.45 0.01
CA GLU A 284 13.49 14.08 0.61
C GLU A 284 14.47 14.60 -0.45
N LEU A 285 14.68 13.87 -1.54
CA LEU A 285 15.43 14.37 -2.71
C LEU A 285 14.79 15.66 -3.24
N LEU A 286 13.46 15.70 -3.38
CA LEU A 286 12.74 16.92 -3.81
C LEU A 286 12.87 18.07 -2.81
N LEU A 287 12.81 17.80 -1.50
CA LEU A 287 12.93 18.84 -0.45
C LEU A 287 14.34 19.45 -0.38
N ARG A 288 15.37 18.63 -0.60
CA ARG A 288 16.79 19.02 -0.46
C ARG A 288 17.40 19.56 -1.74
N GLY A 289 16.73 19.45 -2.88
CA GLY A 289 17.16 20.13 -4.10
C GLY A 289 17.32 21.63 -3.86
N GLU A 290 18.56 22.14 -3.95
CA GLU A 290 18.88 23.55 -3.75
C GLU A 290 18.39 24.44 -4.90
N THR A 291 18.22 23.87 -6.08
CA THR A 291 17.83 24.59 -7.28
C THR A 291 16.32 24.58 -7.45
N THR A 292 15.77 25.74 -7.77
CA THR A 292 14.42 25.97 -8.32
C THR A 292 14.19 25.29 -9.69
N THR A 293 15.07 24.38 -10.12
CA THR A 293 15.09 23.78 -11.47
C THR A 293 15.82 22.43 -11.48
N LEU A 294 15.46 21.48 -10.62
CA LEU A 294 15.62 20.09 -11.03
C LEU A 294 14.45 19.79 -11.98
N PRO A 295 14.68 19.33 -13.23
CA PRO A 295 13.56 18.92 -14.07
C PRO A 295 12.78 17.86 -13.30
N LEU A 296 11.47 18.03 -13.24
CA LEU A 296 10.59 17.05 -12.61
C LEU A 296 10.88 15.68 -13.20
N PHE A 297 10.73 14.64 -12.38
CA PHE A 297 11.14 13.31 -12.80
C PHE A 297 10.37 12.84 -14.05
N SER A 298 9.13 13.30 -14.21
CA SER A 298 8.36 13.14 -15.45
C SER A 298 9.08 13.70 -16.69
N ASP A 299 9.74 14.85 -16.62
CA ASP A 299 10.51 15.39 -17.74
C ASP A 299 11.70 14.52 -18.11
N ARG A 300 12.34 13.85 -17.13
CA ARG A 300 13.40 12.87 -17.43
C ARG A 300 12.89 11.71 -18.27
N VAL A 301 11.74 11.14 -17.88
CA VAL A 301 11.08 10.07 -18.65
C VAL A 301 10.69 10.58 -20.04
N LYS A 302 10.14 11.81 -20.13
CA LYS A 302 9.81 12.44 -21.41
C LYS A 302 11.01 12.58 -22.33
N CYS A 303 12.15 13.02 -21.80
CA CYS A 303 13.40 13.11 -22.55
C CYS A 303 13.81 11.74 -23.09
N LEU A 304 13.88 10.71 -22.23
CA LEU A 304 14.27 9.37 -22.65
C LEU A 304 13.34 8.79 -23.73
N VAL A 305 12.03 9.05 -23.66
CA VAL A 305 11.05 8.47 -24.59
C VAL A 305 10.85 9.31 -25.85
N THR A 306 10.68 10.62 -25.75
CA THR A 306 10.20 11.47 -26.86
C THR A 306 11.10 12.66 -27.20
N TYR A 307 12.04 13.02 -26.33
CA TYR A 307 13.00 14.12 -26.57
C TYR A 307 14.45 13.71 -26.22
N PRO A 308 14.98 12.59 -26.76
CA PRO A 308 16.33 12.15 -26.43
C PRO A 308 17.39 13.20 -26.79
N GLU A 309 17.11 14.07 -27.76
CA GLU A 309 17.94 15.21 -28.14
C GLU A 309 18.11 16.27 -27.02
N LYS A 310 17.26 16.24 -26.00
CA LYS A 310 17.31 17.15 -24.83
C LYS A 310 18.12 16.58 -23.67
N LEU A 311 18.59 15.33 -23.76
CA LEU A 311 19.47 14.74 -22.75
C LEU A 311 20.87 15.34 -22.83
N ALA A 312 21.58 15.36 -21.71
CA ALA A 312 22.98 15.79 -21.65
C ALA A 312 23.88 14.88 -22.51
N GLY A 313 24.99 15.40 -23.03
CA GLY A 313 25.89 14.68 -23.96
C GLY A 313 26.36 13.30 -23.49
N THR A 314 26.52 13.11 -22.16
CA THR A 314 26.90 11.82 -21.56
C THR A 314 25.76 10.80 -21.52
N GLU A 315 24.51 11.23 -21.71
CA GLU A 315 23.30 10.41 -21.68
C GLU A 315 22.61 10.32 -23.06
N GLN A 316 23.19 10.92 -24.11
CA GLN A 316 22.66 10.92 -25.49
C GLN A 316 22.73 9.56 -26.22
N GLY A 317 23.13 8.48 -25.51
CA GLY A 317 23.00 7.13 -26.02
C GLY A 317 21.52 6.72 -26.09
N ALA A 318 21.09 6.14 -27.21
CA ALA A 318 19.73 5.64 -27.35
C ALA A 318 19.51 4.45 -26.40
N MET A 319 18.85 4.71 -25.27
CA MET A 319 18.33 3.66 -24.41
C MET A 319 17.17 2.97 -25.11
N GLU A 320 17.16 1.64 -25.09
CA GLU A 320 16.04 0.87 -25.61
C GLU A 320 14.78 1.18 -24.80
N LEU A 321 13.64 1.35 -25.47
CA LEU A 321 12.40 1.74 -24.80
C LEU A 321 11.97 0.71 -23.73
N ALA A 322 12.31 -0.56 -23.95
CA ALA A 322 12.07 -1.65 -23.00
C ALA A 322 12.88 -1.52 -21.70
N GLU A 323 13.99 -0.77 -21.70
CA GLU A 323 14.82 -0.54 -20.51
C GLU A 323 14.38 0.68 -19.69
N ILE A 324 13.56 1.55 -20.28
CA ILE A 324 13.02 2.73 -19.59
C ILE A 324 11.95 2.28 -18.58
N ASP A 325 12.35 2.24 -17.31
CA ASP A 325 11.44 1.99 -16.18
C ASP A 325 11.44 3.19 -15.22
N PRO A 326 10.31 3.88 -15.02
CA PRO A 326 10.22 5.05 -14.15
C PRO A 326 10.61 4.78 -12.69
N TYR A 327 10.41 3.57 -12.16
CA TYR A 327 10.80 3.23 -10.79
C TYR A 327 12.31 2.99 -10.68
N ILE A 328 12.95 2.42 -11.70
CA ILE A 328 14.41 2.20 -11.73
C ILE A 328 15.16 3.51 -11.91
N LEU A 329 14.69 4.33 -12.83
CA LEU A 329 15.24 5.66 -13.05
C LEU A 329 15.14 6.49 -11.76
N LEU A 330 14.03 6.37 -11.03
CA LEU A 330 13.82 7.05 -9.76
C LEU A 330 14.76 6.49 -8.69
N ALA A 331 14.86 5.17 -8.62
CA ALA A 331 15.77 4.49 -7.71
C ALA A 331 17.23 4.90 -7.92
N ARG A 332 17.68 4.99 -9.18
CA ARG A 332 19.03 5.45 -9.52
C ARG A 332 19.29 6.85 -8.98
N ASP A 333 18.38 7.79 -9.17
CA ASP A 333 18.56 9.17 -8.72
C ASP A 333 18.56 9.29 -7.20
N ILE A 334 17.68 8.53 -6.54
CA ILE A 334 17.67 8.42 -5.08
C ILE A 334 19.01 7.87 -4.57
N ILE A 335 19.47 6.73 -5.09
CA ILE A 335 20.72 6.12 -4.63
C ILE A 335 21.91 7.01 -4.93
N ALA A 336 21.97 7.64 -6.11
CA ALA A 336 23.00 8.62 -6.46
C ALA A 336 23.02 9.78 -5.46
N PHE A 337 21.86 10.28 -5.03
CA PHE A 337 21.75 11.34 -4.03
C PHE A 337 22.28 10.92 -2.65
N TYR A 338 21.82 9.78 -2.11
CA TYR A 338 22.24 9.33 -0.77
C TYR A 338 23.67 8.78 -0.71
N THR A 339 24.34 8.58 -1.84
CA THR A 339 25.74 8.11 -1.89
C THR A 339 26.76 9.24 -1.97
N GLN A 340 26.34 10.50 -2.15
CA GLN A 340 27.24 11.66 -2.22
C GLN A 340 27.97 11.92 -0.89
N GLU A 341 27.31 11.64 0.24
CA GLU A 341 27.86 11.84 1.58
C GLU A 341 28.14 10.51 2.30
N LYS A 342 29.30 10.38 2.94
CA LYS A 342 29.65 9.17 3.71
C LYS A 342 28.68 8.90 4.87
N SER A 343 28.13 9.95 5.48
CA SER A 343 27.11 9.86 6.55
C SER A 343 25.83 9.15 6.09
N GLU A 344 25.55 9.17 4.79
CA GLU A 344 24.28 8.72 4.22
C GLU A 344 24.38 7.30 3.61
N GLN A 345 25.57 6.70 3.53
CA GLN A 345 25.78 5.35 2.96
C GLN A 345 24.90 4.27 3.59
N LYS A 346 24.72 4.30 4.92
CA LYS A 346 23.82 3.35 5.60
C LYS A 346 22.37 3.48 5.14
N ARG A 347 21.92 4.69 4.81
CA ARG A 347 20.57 4.96 4.29
C ARG A 347 20.45 4.53 2.85
N ALA A 348 21.44 4.84 2.01
CA ALA A 348 21.49 4.36 0.62
C ALA A 348 21.35 2.84 0.56
N SER A 349 22.11 2.12 1.40
CA SER A 349 22.01 0.66 1.51
C SER A 349 20.59 0.21 1.91
N LEU A 350 20.00 0.78 2.96
CA LEU A 350 18.63 0.41 3.38
C LEU A 350 17.58 0.70 2.28
N ILE A 351 17.69 1.85 1.59
CA ILE A 351 16.78 2.22 0.51
C ILE A 351 16.89 1.18 -0.62
N GLN A 352 18.11 0.79 -0.99
CA GLN A 352 18.37 -0.24 -1.98
C GLN A 352 17.82 -1.61 -1.56
N GLU A 353 18.01 -2.01 -0.30
CA GLU A 353 17.44 -3.22 0.29
C GLU A 353 15.90 -3.20 0.22
N CYS A 354 15.26 -2.07 0.56
CA CYS A 354 13.81 -1.89 0.49
C CYS A 354 13.29 -1.90 -0.95
N MET A 355 14.02 -1.31 -1.91
CA MET A 355 13.69 -1.37 -3.34
C MET A 355 13.69 -2.80 -3.83
N PHE A 356 14.74 -3.57 -3.50
CA PHE A 356 14.81 -4.98 -3.88
C PHE A 356 13.70 -5.81 -3.23
N LEU A 357 13.45 -5.64 -1.93
CA LEU A 357 12.35 -6.33 -1.25
C LEU A 357 10.97 -5.97 -1.82
N LYS A 358 10.77 -4.72 -2.27
CA LYS A 358 9.52 -4.28 -2.91
C LYS A 358 9.28 -4.99 -4.23
N THR A 359 10.33 -5.26 -5.03
CA THR A 359 10.19 -6.07 -6.24
C THR A 359 9.89 -7.52 -5.88
N LEU A 360 10.37 -8.00 -4.72
CA LEU A 360 10.14 -9.37 -4.26
C LEU A 360 8.71 -9.67 -3.74
N GLU A 361 7.89 -8.65 -3.51
CA GLU A 361 6.53 -8.83 -3.02
C GLU A 361 5.67 -9.62 -4.04
N GLY A 362 4.97 -10.65 -3.57
CA GLY A 362 4.05 -11.41 -4.43
C GLY A 362 4.67 -12.46 -5.36
N PHE A 363 5.98 -12.76 -5.28
CA PHE A 363 6.58 -13.94 -5.95
C PHE A 363 6.17 -15.27 -5.32
N GLU A 364 4.89 -15.62 -5.28
CA GLU A 364 4.45 -16.99 -4.98
C GLU A 364 4.27 -17.74 -6.31
N SER A 365 4.98 -18.86 -6.50
CA SER A 365 4.73 -19.85 -7.56
C SER A 365 5.05 -19.43 -9.01
N GLN A 366 6.33 -19.45 -9.38
CA GLN A 366 6.72 -19.70 -10.78
C GLN A 366 6.67 -21.20 -11.10
N LYS A 367 5.51 -21.85 -10.91
CA LYS A 367 5.28 -23.20 -11.47
C LYS A 367 5.02 -23.16 -12.99
N ASN A 368 4.91 -21.97 -13.59
CA ASN A 368 4.45 -21.78 -14.98
C ASN A 368 5.44 -20.99 -15.88
N THR A 369 6.72 -20.85 -15.54
CA THR A 369 7.70 -20.39 -16.52
C THR A 369 7.82 -21.46 -17.61
N LYS A 370 7.25 -21.17 -18.79
CA LYS A 370 7.40 -22.04 -19.97
C LYS A 370 8.89 -22.22 -20.27
N PHE A 371 9.26 -23.40 -20.75
CA PHE A 371 10.63 -23.71 -21.17
C PHE A 371 11.11 -22.64 -22.16
N GLY A 372 12.21 -21.94 -21.84
CA GLY A 372 12.79 -20.87 -22.67
C GLY A 372 12.42 -19.42 -22.30
N GLN A 373 11.57 -19.16 -21.30
CA GLN A 373 11.32 -17.80 -20.81
C GLN A 373 12.12 -17.45 -19.56
N THR A 374 12.79 -16.29 -19.57
CA THR A 374 13.42 -15.69 -18.39
C THR A 374 12.35 -15.43 -17.33
N SER A 375 12.54 -15.94 -16.12
CA SER A 375 11.64 -15.65 -15.01
C SER A 375 11.56 -14.15 -14.74
N HIS A 376 10.39 -13.63 -14.37
CA HIS A 376 10.23 -12.21 -14.00
C HIS A 376 11.25 -11.78 -12.92
N LEU A 377 11.56 -12.66 -11.97
CA LEU A 377 12.62 -12.46 -10.98
C LEU A 377 14.00 -12.29 -11.63
N LYS A 378 14.37 -13.15 -12.58
CA LYS A 378 15.66 -13.02 -13.28
C LYS A 378 15.71 -11.74 -14.10
N ALA A 379 14.65 -11.39 -14.84
CA ALA A 379 14.59 -10.12 -15.57
C ALA A 379 14.71 -8.90 -14.64
N THR A 380 14.05 -8.94 -13.48
CA THR A 380 14.16 -7.92 -12.42
C THR A 380 15.59 -7.82 -11.90
N MET A 381 16.23 -8.94 -11.61
CA MET A 381 17.62 -8.98 -11.14
C MET A 381 18.61 -8.47 -12.19
N ASP A 382 18.49 -8.94 -13.44
CA ASP A 382 19.33 -8.51 -14.56
C ASP A 382 19.22 -6.98 -14.76
N MET A 383 18.00 -6.45 -14.68
CA MET A 383 17.74 -5.01 -14.77
C MET A 383 18.32 -4.26 -13.56
N MET A 384 18.07 -4.69 -12.32
CA MET A 384 18.66 -4.03 -11.15
C MET A 384 20.20 -4.11 -11.15
N GLN A 385 20.78 -5.19 -11.67
CA GLN A 385 22.22 -5.34 -11.82
C GLN A 385 22.80 -4.39 -12.87
N ALA A 386 22.17 -4.30 -14.05
CA ALA A 386 22.58 -3.39 -15.12
C ALA A 386 22.58 -1.92 -14.68
N TRP A 387 21.70 -1.57 -13.73
CA TRP A 387 21.57 -0.23 -13.18
C TRP A 387 22.33 -0.03 -11.85
N HIS A 388 23.15 -0.99 -11.42
CA HIS A 388 23.91 -0.96 -10.16
C HIS A 388 23.03 -0.78 -8.90
N LEU A 389 21.77 -1.23 -8.97
CA LEU A 389 20.79 -1.18 -7.90
C LEU A 389 20.62 -2.50 -7.14
N LEU A 390 21.27 -3.59 -7.57
CA LEU A 390 21.22 -4.87 -6.86
C LEU A 390 21.98 -4.79 -5.52
N PRO A 391 21.36 -5.09 -4.36
CA PRO A 391 22.05 -5.06 -3.07
C PRO A 391 23.22 -6.05 -3.01
N GLU A 392 24.32 -5.72 -2.32
CA GLU A 392 25.50 -6.60 -2.20
C GLU A 392 25.14 -8.01 -1.70
N ASN A 393 24.23 -8.10 -0.71
CA ASN A 393 23.76 -9.35 -0.11
C ASN A 393 22.42 -9.83 -0.70
N PHE A 394 22.11 -9.56 -1.98
CA PHE A 394 20.81 -9.89 -2.59
C PHE A 394 20.37 -11.35 -2.40
N SER A 395 21.32 -12.30 -2.35
CA SER A 395 21.04 -13.74 -2.18
C SER A 395 20.34 -14.05 -0.85
N HIS A 396 20.61 -13.26 0.19
CA HIS A 396 19.92 -13.35 1.48
C HIS A 396 18.47 -12.85 1.38
N PHE A 397 18.23 -11.75 0.66
CA PHE A 397 16.89 -11.20 0.45
C PHE A 397 16.00 -12.06 -0.45
N LEU A 398 16.57 -12.86 -1.36
CA LEU A 398 15.81 -13.86 -2.12
C LEU A 398 15.11 -14.89 -1.21
N ARG A 399 15.61 -15.07 0.03
CA ARG A 399 15.04 -15.96 1.04
C ARG A 399 14.13 -15.24 2.03
N PHE A 400 13.69 -14.01 1.73
CA PHE A 400 12.93 -13.16 2.66
C PHE A 400 11.75 -13.88 3.33
N ARG A 401 10.99 -14.70 2.59
CA ARG A 401 9.86 -15.47 3.17
C ARG A 401 10.26 -16.53 4.19
N ASN A 402 11.50 -17.00 4.11
CA ASN A 402 12.06 -18.03 4.97
C ASN A 402 12.98 -17.44 6.04
N TRP A 403 13.01 -16.11 6.18
CA TRP A 403 13.79 -15.46 7.22
C TRP A 403 13.32 -15.91 8.59
N LYS A 404 14.28 -16.17 9.48
CA LYS A 404 13.99 -16.41 10.88
C LYS A 404 13.43 -15.14 11.50
N TYR A 405 12.66 -15.31 12.57
CA TYR A 405 12.10 -14.20 13.34
C TYR A 405 13.17 -13.15 13.72
N LYS A 406 14.37 -13.59 14.12
CA LYS A 406 15.49 -12.68 14.45
C LYS A 406 15.94 -11.81 13.27
N GLU A 407 15.95 -12.36 12.05
CA GLU A 407 16.32 -11.62 10.83
C GLU A 407 15.27 -10.56 10.51
N LEU A 408 13.98 -10.91 10.63
CA LEU A 408 12.86 -9.97 10.46
C LEU A 408 12.92 -8.81 11.46
N ILE A 409 13.23 -9.10 12.73
CA ILE A 409 13.41 -8.06 13.76
C ILE A 409 14.62 -7.16 13.48
N ALA A 410 15.75 -7.75 13.09
CA ALA A 410 16.95 -6.98 12.77
C ALA A 410 16.72 -6.03 11.59
N PHE A 411 16.05 -6.50 10.54
CA PHE A 411 15.71 -5.66 9.39
C PHE A 411 14.65 -4.60 9.75
N GLY A 412 13.62 -5.00 10.50
CA GLY A 412 12.58 -4.07 10.98
C GLY A 412 13.17 -2.95 11.84
N ALA A 413 14.16 -3.24 12.69
CA ALA A 413 14.88 -2.22 13.45
C ALA A 413 15.54 -1.17 12.54
N LYS A 414 16.22 -1.59 11.45
CA LYS A 414 16.80 -0.66 10.46
C LYS A 414 15.73 0.26 9.85
N VAL A 415 14.58 -0.31 9.47
CA VAL A 415 13.46 0.45 8.89
C VAL A 415 12.91 1.45 9.90
N HIS A 416 12.62 1.02 11.12
CA HIS A 416 12.10 1.91 12.17
C HIS A 416 13.08 3.02 12.54
N ASP A 417 14.38 2.73 12.59
CA ASP A 417 15.41 3.75 12.82
C ASP A 417 15.41 4.79 11.69
N TYR A 418 15.27 4.35 10.43
CA TYR A 418 15.09 5.27 9.29
C TYR A 418 13.83 6.14 9.44
N LEU A 419 12.70 5.57 9.86
CA LEU A 419 11.45 6.32 10.05
C LEU A 419 11.57 7.35 11.18
N ILE A 420 12.16 6.99 12.32
CA ILE A 420 12.41 7.91 13.44
C ILE A 420 13.30 9.06 12.98
N GLU A 421 14.40 8.76 12.30
CA GLU A 421 15.33 9.79 11.81
C GLU A 421 14.65 10.68 10.76
N THR A 422 13.82 10.11 9.88
CA THR A 422 13.05 10.87 8.89
C THR A 422 12.05 11.80 9.56
N TYR A 423 11.33 11.35 10.59
CA TYR A 423 10.45 12.19 11.39
C TYR A 423 11.21 13.37 12.06
N LYS A 424 12.38 13.11 12.65
CA LYS A 424 13.22 14.17 13.25
C LYS A 424 13.63 15.22 12.20
N ARG A 425 14.05 14.78 11.01
CA ARG A 425 14.41 15.67 9.90
C ARG A 425 13.21 16.49 9.42
N LEU A 426 12.06 15.87 9.22
CA LEU A 426 10.83 16.59 8.84
C LEU A 426 10.44 17.64 9.89
N ARG A 427 10.57 17.33 11.19
CA ARG A 427 10.32 18.29 12.26
C ARG A 427 11.30 19.47 12.22
N TRP A 428 12.55 19.23 11.85
CA TRP A 428 13.55 20.31 11.68
C TRP A 428 13.25 21.17 10.44
N ILE A 429 12.95 20.53 9.30
CA ILE A 429 12.54 21.23 8.06
C ILE A 429 11.30 22.08 8.32
N PHE A 430 10.31 21.57 9.05
CA PHE A 430 9.11 22.32 9.41
C PHE A 430 9.42 23.62 10.16
N LYS A 431 10.34 23.57 11.13
CA LYS A 431 10.77 24.76 11.88
C LYS A 431 11.52 25.78 11.02
N SER A 432 12.09 25.35 9.90
CA SER A 432 12.79 26.22 8.94
C SER A 432 11.86 26.90 7.94
N PHE A 433 10.59 26.48 7.83
CA PHE A 433 9.60 27.16 7.00
C PHE A 433 9.15 28.47 7.65
N GLY A 434 9.22 29.57 6.90
CA GLY A 434 8.68 30.86 7.32
C GLY A 434 7.14 30.91 7.25
N ALA A 435 6.55 31.93 7.87
CA ALA A 435 5.09 32.15 7.89
C ALA A 435 4.46 32.30 6.48
N ASP A 436 5.26 32.69 5.48
CA ASP A 436 4.80 32.98 4.11
C ASP A 436 4.78 31.74 3.17
N THR A 437 5.02 30.54 3.69
CA THR A 437 5.18 29.32 2.86
C THR A 437 3.87 28.70 2.36
N GLY A 438 2.71 29.29 2.71
CA GLY A 438 1.40 28.79 2.26
C GLY A 438 1.05 27.39 2.77
N LEU A 439 1.72 26.92 3.83
CA LEU A 439 1.44 25.63 4.47
C LEU A 439 0.01 25.61 5.01
N THR A 440 -0.85 24.76 4.46
CA THR A 440 -2.11 24.32 5.08
C THR A 440 -1.87 23.37 6.25
N ILE A 441 -0.64 22.88 6.40
CA ILE A 441 -0.22 21.92 7.42
C ILE A 441 0.12 22.66 8.71
N THR A 442 -0.49 22.22 9.79
CA THR A 442 -0.42 22.84 11.11
C THR A 442 0.55 22.08 12.03
N GLU A 443 1.00 22.72 13.12
CA GLU A 443 1.73 22.01 14.20
C GLU A 443 0.95 20.79 14.74
N ARG A 444 -0.38 20.84 14.63
CA ARG A 444 -1.28 19.74 14.99
C ARG A 444 -1.03 18.50 14.12
N ASP A 445 -0.77 18.64 12.82
CA ASP A 445 -0.54 17.50 11.92
C ASP A 445 0.76 16.76 12.25
N ILE A 446 1.83 17.51 12.54
CA ILE A 446 3.10 16.94 13.01
C ILE A 446 2.93 16.29 14.39
N SER A 447 2.13 16.89 15.26
CA SER A 447 1.86 16.35 16.60
C SER A 447 1.06 15.04 16.54
N ILE A 448 0.08 14.92 15.64
CA ILE A 448 -0.67 13.68 15.40
C ILE A 448 0.28 12.58 14.91
N LEU A 449 1.18 12.92 13.99
CA LEU A 449 2.17 11.98 13.50
C LEU A 449 3.12 11.53 14.59
N GLY A 450 3.61 12.47 15.40
CA GLY A 450 4.41 12.18 16.59
C GLY A 450 3.69 11.23 17.52
N ARG A 451 2.41 11.47 17.83
CA ARG A 451 1.59 10.58 18.68
C ARG A 451 1.49 9.16 18.11
N LYS A 452 1.27 9.00 16.80
CA LYS A 452 1.29 7.67 16.13
C LYS A 452 2.65 6.98 16.23
N LEU A 453 3.74 7.74 16.13
CA LEU A 453 5.07 7.18 16.29
C LEU A 453 5.27 6.73 17.75
N PHE A 454 4.87 7.56 18.72
CA PHE A 454 5.00 7.25 20.14
C PHE A 454 4.16 6.06 20.59
N THR A 455 3.02 5.75 19.97
CA THR A 455 2.28 4.52 20.31
C THR A 455 3.12 3.25 20.14
N PHE A 456 4.12 3.24 19.25
CA PHE A 456 5.05 2.11 19.11
C PHE A 456 6.17 2.08 20.16
N TYR A 457 6.66 3.25 20.59
CA TYR A 457 7.92 3.35 21.35
C TYR A 457 7.74 3.71 22.82
N GLU A 458 6.61 4.32 23.18
CA GLU A 458 6.33 4.74 24.55
C GLU A 458 6.07 3.52 25.43
N GLN A 459 6.87 3.36 26.49
CA GLN A 459 6.63 2.38 27.52
C GLN A 459 5.63 2.93 28.53
N LYS A 460 4.56 2.18 28.77
CA LYS A 460 3.54 2.48 29.80
C LYS A 460 3.38 1.25 30.68
N ALA A 461 2.96 1.45 31.94
CA ALA A 461 2.61 0.34 32.81
C ALA A 461 1.53 -0.53 32.13
N ASP A 462 1.67 -1.85 32.25
CA ASP A 462 0.77 -2.86 31.69
C ASP A 462 0.62 -2.87 30.15
N LYS A 463 1.24 -1.94 29.43
CA LYS A 463 1.21 -1.90 27.97
C LYS A 463 2.04 -3.04 27.39
N ILE A 464 1.51 -3.65 26.35
CA ILE A 464 2.21 -4.66 25.56
C ILE A 464 3.14 -3.93 24.60
N ASP A 465 4.45 -4.21 24.73
CA ASP A 465 5.45 -3.61 23.87
C ASP A 465 5.32 -4.08 22.42
N TYR A 466 5.39 -3.11 21.51
CA TYR A 466 5.46 -3.36 20.08
C TYR A 466 6.90 -3.64 19.64
N ILE A 467 7.08 -4.68 18.84
CA ILE A 467 8.33 -4.91 18.16
C ILE A 467 8.52 -3.91 17.02
N ARG A 468 9.77 -3.55 16.75
CA ARG A 468 10.17 -2.83 15.54
C ARG A 468 10.17 -3.80 14.35
N SER A 469 9.02 -4.32 13.99
CA SER A 469 8.85 -5.25 12.86
C SER A 469 8.92 -4.53 11.53
N VAL A 470 9.21 -5.29 10.47
CA VAL A 470 9.05 -4.79 9.09
C VAL A 470 7.58 -4.42 8.84
N SER A 471 6.68 -5.39 8.97
CA SER A 471 5.23 -5.21 8.99
C SER A 471 4.64 -6.36 9.77
N ARG A 472 3.59 -6.12 10.55
CA ARG A 472 2.92 -7.17 11.33
C ARG A 472 2.36 -8.29 10.46
N ASP A 473 1.96 -7.98 9.23
CA ASP A 473 1.46 -8.99 8.28
C ASP A 473 2.57 -9.94 7.79
N LEU A 474 3.82 -9.48 7.81
CA LEU A 474 5.01 -10.25 7.40
C LEU A 474 5.66 -11.01 8.57
N MET A 475 5.27 -10.71 9.83
CA MET A 475 5.83 -11.37 11.01
C MET A 475 5.21 -12.75 11.29
N ALA A 476 4.06 -13.06 10.69
CA ALA A 476 3.30 -14.26 10.99
C ALA A 476 4.11 -15.54 10.76
N GLN A 477 4.20 -16.37 11.78
CA GLN A 477 4.88 -17.67 11.71
C GLN A 477 3.89 -18.76 11.35
N GLU A 478 4.30 -19.69 10.48
CA GLU A 478 3.48 -20.85 10.12
C GLU A 478 3.31 -21.82 11.29
N HIS A 479 4.38 -22.06 12.04
CA HIS A 479 4.38 -22.91 13.21
C HIS A 479 5.03 -22.20 14.40
N ILE A 480 4.38 -22.26 15.56
CA ILE A 480 4.93 -21.80 16.84
C ILE A 480 4.84 -22.94 17.84
N THR A 481 5.96 -23.28 18.47
CA THR A 481 5.99 -24.24 19.58
C THR A 481 6.07 -23.52 20.91
N ILE A 482 5.11 -23.78 21.79
CA ILE A 482 5.11 -23.33 23.18
C ILE A 482 5.82 -24.38 24.04
N HIS A 483 6.81 -23.95 24.80
CA HIS A 483 7.54 -24.77 25.75
C HIS A 483 7.43 -24.19 27.15
N ILE A 484 7.15 -25.06 28.12
CA ILE A 484 6.94 -24.69 29.53
C ILE A 484 8.01 -25.37 30.35
N THR A 485 8.75 -24.58 31.12
CA THR A 485 9.78 -25.07 32.03
C THR A 485 9.63 -24.42 33.40
N LYS A 486 10.16 -25.08 34.43
CA LYS A 486 10.14 -24.58 35.80
C LYS A 486 11.57 -24.40 36.27
N TYR A 487 11.90 -23.20 36.74
CA TYR A 487 13.21 -22.87 37.31
C TYR A 487 13.01 -22.08 38.61
N GLU A 488 13.67 -22.53 39.69
CA GLU A 488 13.58 -21.90 41.02
C GLU A 488 12.14 -21.66 41.52
N GLY A 489 11.23 -22.60 41.26
CA GLY A 489 9.84 -22.48 41.69
C GLY A 489 8.93 -21.69 40.74
N VAL A 490 9.49 -20.94 39.80
CA VAL A 490 8.77 -20.10 38.82
C VAL A 490 8.63 -20.83 37.49
N PHE A 491 7.46 -20.74 36.89
CA PHE A 491 7.23 -21.25 35.53
C PHE A 491 7.62 -20.20 34.49
N TYR A 492 8.31 -20.64 33.44
CA TYR A 492 8.66 -19.83 32.29
C TYR A 492 8.07 -20.44 31.03
N TYR A 493 7.53 -19.56 30.20
CA TYR A 493 6.87 -19.89 28.95
C TYR A 493 7.69 -19.35 27.79
N TYR A 494 8.05 -20.23 26.86
CA TYR A 494 8.85 -19.91 25.69
C TYR A 494 8.03 -20.13 24.43
N ALA A 495 8.12 -19.20 23.49
CA ALA A 495 7.65 -19.37 22.13
C ALA A 495 8.85 -19.60 21.21
N PHE A 496 8.83 -20.71 20.47
CA PHE A 496 9.84 -21.06 19.48
C PHE A 496 9.24 -20.96 18.07
N GLN A 497 10.03 -20.47 17.13
CA GLN A 497 9.75 -20.57 15.70
C GLN A 497 9.89 -22.02 15.22
N GLY A 498 8.85 -22.52 14.54
CA GLY A 498 8.83 -23.86 13.97
C GLY A 498 8.10 -24.90 14.82
N GLN A 499 8.06 -26.12 14.33
CA GLN A 499 7.53 -27.29 15.02
C GLN A 499 8.69 -28.01 15.72
N LEU A 500 8.71 -27.93 17.06
CA LEU A 500 9.72 -28.54 17.91
C LEU A 500 9.03 -29.44 18.95
N ASP A 501 9.82 -30.36 19.50
CA ASP A 501 9.44 -31.20 20.63
C ASP A 501 10.33 -30.90 21.86
N HIS A 502 10.08 -31.62 22.95
CA HIS A 502 10.78 -31.41 24.22
C HIS A 502 12.31 -31.67 24.13
N GLU A 503 12.78 -32.47 23.18
CA GLU A 503 14.20 -32.80 23.03
C GLU A 503 14.92 -31.76 22.15
N THR A 504 14.26 -31.40 21.05
CA THR A 504 14.79 -30.50 20.02
C THR A 504 14.78 -29.02 20.44
N VAL A 505 13.97 -28.59 21.41
CA VAL A 505 14.03 -27.21 21.94
C VAL A 505 15.41 -26.84 22.49
N LYS A 506 16.15 -27.79 23.08
CA LYS A 506 17.49 -27.53 23.66
C LYS A 506 18.55 -27.27 22.58
N SER A 507 18.44 -27.91 21.43
CA SER A 507 19.35 -27.70 20.29
C SER A 507 18.94 -26.54 19.39
N ASN A 508 17.74 -25.98 19.58
CA ASN A 508 17.17 -24.90 18.77
C ASN A 508 16.93 -23.60 19.56
N VAL A 509 17.83 -23.26 20.49
CA VAL A 509 17.75 -22.02 21.28
C VAL A 509 17.71 -20.77 20.39
N ASP A 510 18.30 -20.84 19.20
CA ASP A 510 18.26 -19.74 18.24
C ASP A 510 16.89 -19.46 17.64
N SER A 511 15.96 -20.40 17.75
CA SER A 511 14.58 -20.26 17.29
C SER A 511 13.66 -19.65 18.36
N VAL A 512 14.18 -19.31 19.55
CA VAL A 512 13.38 -18.62 20.58
C VAL A 512 12.94 -17.24 20.07
N ILE A 513 11.63 -17.03 20.06
CA ILE A 513 10.99 -15.75 19.73
C ILE A 513 10.90 -14.88 20.98
N LYS A 514 10.34 -15.44 22.07
CA LYS A 514 10.10 -14.73 23.32
C LYS A 514 10.06 -15.69 24.50
N ARG A 515 10.48 -15.18 25.66
CA ARG A 515 10.27 -15.76 26.99
C ARG A 515 9.40 -14.83 27.83
N GLU A 516 8.46 -15.39 28.56
CA GLU A 516 7.60 -14.73 29.55
C GLU A 516 7.44 -15.60 30.81
N ASP A 517 6.99 -15.01 31.90
CA ASP A 517 6.59 -15.68 33.15
C ASP A 517 5.08 -15.92 33.24
N ASN A 518 4.30 -15.42 32.28
CA ASN A 518 2.86 -15.63 32.15
C ASN A 518 2.49 -16.09 30.73
N LEU A 519 1.80 -17.23 30.62
CA LEU A 519 1.39 -17.80 29.33
C LEU A 519 0.41 -16.92 28.56
N VAL A 520 -0.57 -16.33 29.24
CA VAL A 520 -1.54 -15.41 28.62
C VAL A 520 -0.79 -14.19 28.05
N ARG A 521 0.15 -13.62 28.82
CA ARG A 521 0.98 -12.51 28.35
C ARG A 521 1.79 -12.89 27.11
N LEU A 522 2.37 -14.08 27.08
CA LEU A 522 3.09 -14.59 25.90
C LEU A 522 2.19 -14.66 24.66
N ILE A 523 1.02 -15.31 24.77
CA ILE A 523 0.10 -15.48 23.65
C ILE A 523 -0.43 -14.15 23.13
N VAL A 524 -0.81 -13.24 24.03
CA VAL A 524 -1.29 -11.90 23.64
C VAL A 524 -0.17 -11.10 22.99
N TRP A 525 1.06 -11.14 23.53
CA TRP A 525 2.20 -10.45 22.93
C TRP A 525 2.52 -10.97 21.52
N LEU A 526 2.47 -12.28 21.29
CA LEU A 526 2.66 -12.87 19.96
C LEU A 526 1.60 -12.40 18.96
N LEU A 527 0.33 -12.33 19.38
CA LEU A 527 -0.78 -11.86 18.55
C LEU A 527 -0.65 -10.38 18.20
N VAL A 528 -0.45 -9.52 19.21
CA VAL A 528 -0.39 -8.06 19.06
C VAL A 528 0.75 -7.63 18.11
N ASN A 529 1.83 -8.40 18.10
CA ASN A 529 2.99 -8.20 17.23
C ASN A 529 2.90 -8.93 15.88
N GLY A 530 1.76 -9.56 15.57
CA GLY A 530 1.50 -10.23 14.29
C GLY A 530 2.28 -11.53 14.08
N ILE A 531 2.98 -12.02 15.10
CA ILE A 531 3.77 -13.26 15.04
C ILE A 531 2.84 -14.48 15.04
N LEU A 532 1.77 -14.40 15.85
CA LEU A 532 0.67 -15.34 15.87
C LEU A 532 -0.50 -14.76 15.05
N ALA A 533 -1.00 -15.52 14.08
CA ALA A 533 -2.13 -15.15 13.23
C ALA A 533 -3.11 -16.33 13.07
N ALA A 534 -4.26 -16.10 12.40
CA ALA A 534 -5.28 -17.13 12.18
C ALA A 534 -4.77 -18.40 11.46
N LYS A 535 -3.72 -18.27 10.64
CA LYS A 535 -3.09 -19.38 9.92
C LYS A 535 -1.97 -20.08 10.70
N THR A 536 -1.58 -19.55 11.87
CA THR A 536 -0.47 -20.09 12.66
C THR A 536 -0.89 -21.39 13.35
N GLN A 537 -0.10 -22.45 13.14
CA GLN A 537 -0.27 -23.72 13.81
C GLN A 537 0.51 -23.72 15.13
N LEU A 538 -0.21 -23.93 16.23
CA LEU A 538 0.36 -24.00 17.57
C LEU A 538 0.71 -25.43 17.94
N HIS A 539 1.89 -25.61 18.53
CA HIS A 539 2.36 -26.84 19.13
C HIS A 539 2.66 -26.61 20.61
N LEU A 540 2.50 -27.65 21.44
CA LEU A 540 2.82 -27.59 22.86
C LEU A 540 3.72 -28.77 23.20
N THR A 541 4.91 -28.50 23.74
CA THR A 541 5.77 -29.57 24.24
C THR A 541 5.13 -30.24 25.45
N LYS A 542 5.52 -31.49 25.74
CA LYS A 542 5.11 -32.18 26.98
C LYS A 542 5.32 -31.28 28.19
N ASN A 543 4.27 -31.10 28.99
CA ASN A 543 4.29 -30.26 30.19
C ASN A 543 3.45 -30.91 31.30
N PHE A 544 3.62 -30.44 32.54
CA PHE A 544 2.98 -31.02 33.74
C PHE A 544 1.88 -30.11 34.32
N LEU A 545 1.51 -29.04 33.61
CA LEU A 545 0.41 -28.17 34.01
C LEU A 545 -0.93 -28.73 33.52
N PRO A 546 -2.06 -28.38 34.15
CA PRO A 546 -3.40 -28.78 33.70
C PRO A 546 -3.86 -28.08 32.40
N ILE A 547 -2.99 -27.26 31.80
CA ILE A 547 -3.22 -26.52 30.56
C ILE A 547 -2.81 -27.40 29.38
N ASP A 548 -3.74 -27.63 28.47
CA ASP A 548 -3.48 -28.39 27.24
C ASP A 548 -3.40 -27.47 26.01
N LEU A 549 -3.05 -28.06 24.86
CA LEU A 549 -2.96 -27.31 23.60
C LEU A 549 -4.33 -26.76 23.17
N VAL A 550 -5.42 -27.46 23.48
CA VAL A 550 -6.79 -27.07 23.09
C VAL A 550 -7.21 -25.81 23.83
N ASP A 551 -6.84 -25.64 25.10
CA ASP A 551 -7.08 -24.41 25.86
C ASP A 551 -6.37 -23.21 25.23
N ILE A 552 -5.11 -23.38 24.83
CA ILE A 552 -4.32 -22.33 24.17
C ILE A 552 -4.94 -21.98 22.81
N GLN A 553 -5.29 -22.99 22.00
CA GLN A 553 -5.92 -22.79 20.69
C GLN A 553 -7.25 -22.04 20.81
N LYS A 554 -8.12 -22.42 21.75
CA LYS A 554 -9.40 -21.73 22.00
C LYS A 554 -9.22 -20.30 22.47
N LEU A 555 -8.24 -20.05 23.35
CA LEU A 555 -7.89 -18.69 23.76
C LEU A 555 -7.42 -17.86 22.57
N THR A 556 -6.54 -18.43 21.74
CA THR A 556 -6.03 -17.81 20.52
C THR A 556 -7.14 -17.47 19.53
N GLU A 557 -8.07 -18.39 19.27
CA GLU A 557 -9.22 -18.15 18.38
C GLU A 557 -10.08 -16.99 18.87
N LEU A 558 -10.38 -16.95 20.18
CA LEU A 558 -11.16 -15.87 20.76
C LEU A 558 -10.41 -14.53 20.74
N LEU A 559 -9.10 -14.55 21.01
CA LEU A 559 -8.26 -13.36 20.92
C LEU A 559 -8.23 -12.80 19.50
N ILE A 560 -8.03 -13.63 18.47
CA ILE A 560 -8.04 -13.20 17.06
C ILE A 560 -9.40 -12.60 16.68
N LYS A 561 -10.49 -13.22 17.13
CA LYS A 561 -11.85 -12.72 16.89
C LYS A 561 -12.09 -11.37 17.59
N THR A 562 -11.60 -11.21 18.81
CA THR A 562 -11.83 -10.02 19.64
C THR A 562 -10.95 -8.85 19.18
N PHE A 563 -9.69 -9.14 18.86
CA PHE A 563 -8.65 -8.16 18.55
C PHE A 563 -8.08 -8.40 17.14
N PRO A 564 -8.74 -7.90 16.08
CA PRO A 564 -8.18 -7.94 14.74
C PRO A 564 -6.89 -7.11 14.68
N ILE A 565 -6.00 -7.49 13.77
CA ILE A 565 -4.77 -6.73 13.51
C ILE A 565 -5.15 -5.28 13.18
N ILE A 566 -4.61 -4.36 13.96
CA ILE A 566 -4.80 -2.93 13.74
C ILE A 566 -3.91 -2.52 12.58
N HIS A 567 -4.37 -1.64 11.71
CA HIS A 567 -3.48 -0.92 10.78
C HIS A 567 -3.36 0.51 11.29
N PHE A 568 -2.15 0.92 11.69
CA PHE A 568 -1.96 2.21 12.36
C PHE A 568 -2.28 3.38 11.44
N SER A 569 -2.13 3.19 10.12
CA SER A 569 -2.54 4.18 9.13
C SER A 569 -4.05 4.45 9.16
N ARG A 570 -4.87 3.49 9.61
CA ARG A 570 -6.33 3.59 9.70
C ARG A 570 -6.84 4.21 11.00
N ILE A 571 -5.97 4.45 11.99
CA ILE A 571 -6.35 5.16 13.21
C ILE A 571 -6.65 6.61 12.85
N SER A 572 -7.89 7.05 13.08
CA SER A 572 -8.31 8.42 12.76
C SER A 572 -7.46 9.44 13.54
N PRO A 573 -6.99 10.51 12.88
CA PRO A 573 -6.36 11.66 13.52
C PRO A 573 -7.22 12.23 14.67
N ALA A 574 -8.55 12.23 14.53
CA ALA A 574 -9.47 12.73 15.56
C ALA A 574 -9.40 11.93 16.86
N ASN A 575 -9.16 10.62 16.79
CA ASN A 575 -9.00 9.78 17.98
C ASN A 575 -7.75 10.18 18.75
N LEU A 576 -6.63 10.41 18.05
CA LEU A 576 -5.35 10.76 18.65
C LEU A 576 -5.32 12.13 19.32
N LEU A 577 -6.33 12.97 19.08
CA LEU A 577 -6.47 14.30 19.67
C LEU A 577 -7.32 14.29 20.94
N LYS A 578 -8.15 13.26 21.13
CA LYS A 578 -8.99 13.07 22.31
C LYS A 578 -8.25 12.24 23.34
N ARG A 579 -8.73 12.23 24.59
CA ARG A 579 -8.22 11.29 25.61
C ARG A 579 -8.43 9.85 25.15
N GLU A 580 -7.44 9.00 25.36
CA GLU A 580 -7.52 7.57 25.06
C GLU A 580 -8.73 6.92 25.74
N LYS A 581 -9.43 6.05 25.01
CA LYS A 581 -10.55 5.25 25.54
C LYS A 581 -10.36 3.79 25.16
N VAL A 582 -10.66 2.88 26.08
CA VAL A 582 -10.75 1.45 25.77
C VAL A 582 -11.91 1.22 24.80
N LEU A 583 -11.64 0.52 23.71
CA LEU A 583 -12.62 0.17 22.69
C LEU A 583 -13.14 -1.25 22.88
N ARG A 584 -12.23 -2.17 23.24
CA ARG A 584 -12.49 -3.61 23.36
C ARG A 584 -11.74 -4.20 24.54
N ALA A 585 -12.31 -5.24 25.14
CA ALA A 585 -11.70 -5.95 26.24
C ALA A 585 -12.00 -7.46 26.21
N LEU A 586 -11.08 -8.25 26.75
CA LEU A 586 -11.24 -9.70 26.98
C LEU A 586 -10.79 -10.03 28.40
N ALA A 587 -11.71 -10.56 29.21
CA ALA A 587 -11.40 -11.09 30.53
C ALA A 587 -11.12 -12.58 30.44
N ILE A 588 -9.92 -13.01 30.82
CA ILE A 588 -9.48 -14.40 30.86
C ILE A 588 -9.44 -14.82 32.31
N VAL A 589 -10.27 -15.79 32.68
CA VAL A 589 -10.50 -16.13 34.09
C VAL A 589 -10.05 -17.56 34.35
N ASN A 590 -9.22 -17.71 35.37
CA ASN A 590 -8.69 -18.98 35.85
C ASN A 590 -8.11 -19.85 34.73
N PHE A 591 -7.21 -19.27 33.92
CA PHE A 591 -6.61 -19.96 32.78
C PHE A 591 -5.77 -21.17 33.21
N GLU A 592 -5.10 -21.07 34.36
CA GLU A 592 -4.26 -22.12 34.94
C GLU A 592 -5.06 -23.23 35.64
N LYS A 593 -6.40 -23.16 35.62
CA LYS A 593 -7.33 -24.14 36.21
C LYS A 593 -7.04 -24.43 37.69
N GLU A 594 -6.70 -23.40 38.46
CA GLU A 594 -6.52 -23.53 39.91
C GLU A 594 -7.88 -23.76 40.60
N PRO A 595 -7.96 -24.54 41.69
CA PRO A 595 -9.20 -24.69 42.45
C PRO A 595 -9.68 -23.35 43.03
N VAL A 596 -10.94 -22.97 42.78
CA VAL A 596 -11.50 -21.66 43.19
C VAL A 596 -12.58 -21.81 44.26
N LYS A 597 -13.34 -22.92 44.30
CA LYS A 597 -14.32 -23.14 45.37
C LYS A 597 -13.65 -23.15 46.74
N GLY A 598 -14.10 -22.25 47.62
CA GLY A 598 -13.52 -22.07 48.96
C GLY A 598 -12.26 -21.19 49.00
N SER A 599 -11.74 -20.76 47.85
CA SER A 599 -10.65 -19.78 47.78
C SER A 599 -11.17 -18.34 47.72
N LYS A 600 -10.38 -17.41 48.27
CA LYS A 600 -10.58 -15.96 48.06
C LYS A 600 -9.87 -15.45 46.80
N THR A 601 -9.02 -16.29 46.21
CA THR A 601 -8.25 -15.95 45.01
C THR A 601 -9.00 -16.36 43.75
N LEU A 602 -8.87 -15.54 42.72
CA LEU A 602 -9.30 -15.82 41.37
C LEU A 602 -8.33 -15.13 40.42
N LYS A 603 -7.33 -15.89 39.94
CA LYS A 603 -6.39 -15.38 38.93
C LYS A 603 -7.15 -15.05 37.65
N SER A 604 -7.10 -13.79 37.27
CA SER A 604 -7.77 -13.27 36.09
C SER A 604 -6.87 -12.29 35.37
N THR A 605 -6.94 -12.28 34.04
CA THR A 605 -6.19 -11.36 33.20
C THR A 605 -7.18 -10.59 32.34
N MET A 606 -7.04 -9.27 32.28
CA MET A 606 -7.81 -8.42 31.38
C MET A 606 -6.90 -7.90 30.28
N VAL A 607 -7.25 -8.22 29.04
CA VAL A 607 -6.62 -7.65 27.85
C VAL A 607 -7.52 -6.53 27.34
N THR A 608 -6.96 -5.37 27.06
CA THR A 608 -7.72 -4.22 26.52
C THR A 608 -7.01 -3.61 25.32
N GLU A 609 -7.79 -3.04 24.41
CA GLU A 609 -7.31 -2.25 23.29
C GLU A 609 -7.92 -0.84 23.36
N ASN A 610 -7.10 0.20 23.22
CA ASN A 610 -7.56 1.59 23.26
C ASN A 610 -7.71 2.23 21.87
N SER A 611 -8.26 3.45 21.84
CA SER A 611 -8.49 4.25 20.64
C SER A 611 -7.22 4.73 19.93
N TYR A 612 -6.05 4.53 20.54
CA TYR A 612 -4.74 4.79 19.94
C TYR A 612 -4.13 3.51 19.33
N GLY A 613 -4.85 2.40 19.42
CA GLY A 613 -4.38 1.09 18.98
C GLY A 613 -3.29 0.53 19.88
N GLU A 614 -3.28 0.85 21.17
CA GLU A 614 -2.38 0.25 22.15
C GLU A 614 -3.09 -0.89 22.89
N TYR A 615 -2.34 -1.93 23.25
CA TYR A 615 -2.84 -3.05 24.04
C TYR A 615 -2.28 -3.02 25.46
N PHE A 616 -3.12 -3.36 26.42
CA PHE A 616 -2.73 -3.47 27.82
C PHE A 616 -3.15 -4.83 28.38
N ILE A 617 -2.34 -5.37 29.29
CA ILE A 617 -2.60 -6.60 30.01
C ILE A 617 -2.48 -6.36 31.51
N GLN A 618 -3.60 -6.49 32.21
CA GLN A 618 -3.70 -6.28 33.64
C GLN A 618 -4.07 -7.59 34.33
N GLU A 619 -3.47 -7.84 35.49
CA GLU A 619 -3.71 -9.03 36.28
C GLU A 619 -4.47 -8.72 37.56
N TYR A 620 -5.40 -9.59 37.91
CA TYR A 620 -6.21 -9.52 39.12
C TYR A 620 -6.15 -10.85 39.84
N THR A 621 -6.13 -10.79 41.17
CA THR A 621 -5.99 -11.98 42.02
C THR A 621 -7.27 -12.29 42.78
N THR A 622 -8.29 -11.45 42.70
CA THR A 622 -9.57 -11.64 43.40
C THR A 622 -10.77 -11.34 42.51
N PRO A 623 -11.94 -11.94 42.78
CA PRO A 623 -13.18 -11.63 42.05
C PRO A 623 -13.59 -10.16 42.17
N ILE A 624 -13.33 -9.53 43.33
CA ILE A 624 -13.69 -8.14 43.59
C ILE A 624 -12.88 -7.19 42.69
N GLN A 625 -11.57 -7.43 42.57
CA GLN A 625 -10.70 -6.64 41.68
C GLN A 625 -11.17 -6.73 40.22
N LEU A 626 -11.44 -7.95 39.73
CA LEU A 626 -11.93 -8.16 38.37
C LEU A 626 -13.26 -7.43 38.12
N LYS A 627 -14.23 -7.56 39.04
CA LYS A 627 -15.53 -6.87 38.92
C LYS A 627 -15.39 -5.35 38.93
N ASN A 628 -14.52 -4.81 39.77
CA ASN A 628 -14.25 -3.38 39.80
C ASN A 628 -13.63 -2.91 38.47
N ALA A 629 -12.70 -3.68 37.90
CA ALA A 629 -12.14 -3.38 36.58
C ALA A 629 -13.22 -3.39 35.48
N MET A 630 -14.08 -4.41 35.45
CA MET A 630 -15.21 -4.47 34.51
C MET A 630 -16.18 -3.29 34.70
N ARG A 631 -16.42 -2.84 35.94
CA ARG A 631 -17.24 -1.65 36.23
C ARG A 631 -16.60 -0.36 35.74
N ILE A 632 -15.28 -0.23 35.85
CA ILE A 632 -14.53 0.93 35.32
C ILE A 632 -14.64 0.96 33.79
N LEU A 633 -14.46 -0.20 33.13
CA LEU A 633 -14.64 -0.34 31.68
C LEU A 633 -16.04 0.11 31.22
N LEU A 634 -17.09 -0.31 31.93
CA LEU A 634 -18.45 0.12 31.63
C LEU A 634 -18.64 1.63 31.83
N THR A 635 -18.24 2.17 32.98
CA THR A 635 -18.57 3.55 33.37
C THR A 635 -17.72 4.61 32.67
N GLN A 636 -16.45 4.32 32.36
CA GLN A 636 -15.53 5.29 31.76
C GLN A 636 -15.37 5.11 30.25
N HIS A 637 -15.55 3.89 29.75
CA HIS A 637 -15.24 3.53 28.36
C HIS A 637 -16.43 2.96 27.59
N TYR A 638 -17.58 2.73 28.23
CA TYR A 638 -18.74 2.06 27.63
C TYR A 638 -18.36 0.66 27.07
N VAL A 639 -17.47 -0.04 27.77
CA VAL A 639 -17.04 -1.39 27.41
C VAL A 639 -17.76 -2.41 28.28
N SER A 640 -18.60 -3.25 27.68
CA SER A 640 -19.41 -4.24 28.38
C SER A 640 -19.95 -5.35 27.47
N ARG A 641 -20.44 -6.44 28.07
CA ARG A 641 -21.06 -7.55 27.33
C ARG A 641 -22.29 -7.08 26.54
N TRP A 642 -23.05 -6.12 27.08
CA TRP A 642 -24.24 -5.57 26.42
C TRP A 642 -23.92 -4.68 25.20
N ASN A 643 -22.72 -4.11 25.17
CA ASN A 643 -22.23 -3.29 24.06
C ASN A 643 -21.45 -4.12 23.03
N ASN A 644 -21.42 -5.46 23.17
CA ASN A 644 -20.71 -6.39 22.29
C ASN A 644 -19.21 -6.07 22.11
N ASN A 645 -18.57 -5.51 23.14
CA ASN A 645 -17.14 -5.13 23.11
C ASN A 645 -16.36 -5.58 24.36
N LEU A 646 -16.96 -6.45 25.19
CA LEU A 646 -16.28 -7.18 26.26
C LEU A 646 -16.60 -8.68 26.14
N GLU A 647 -15.57 -9.49 25.94
CA GLU A 647 -15.66 -10.94 25.92
C GLU A 647 -15.11 -11.54 27.22
N VAL A 648 -15.54 -12.76 27.57
CA VAL A 648 -15.06 -13.48 28.77
C VAL A 648 -14.67 -14.90 28.37
N PHE A 649 -13.43 -15.29 28.69
CA PHE A 649 -12.88 -16.61 28.46
C PHE A 649 -12.65 -17.35 29.78
N ILE A 650 -13.17 -18.57 29.87
CA ILE A 650 -12.90 -19.51 30.95
C ILE A 650 -12.57 -20.86 30.28
N PRO A 651 -11.35 -21.42 30.43
CA PRO A 651 -11.04 -22.71 29.81
C PRO A 651 -11.92 -23.83 30.38
N ALA A 652 -11.98 -24.95 29.67
CA ALA A 652 -12.75 -26.10 30.13
C ALA A 652 -12.15 -26.65 31.43
N GLN A 653 -12.95 -26.68 32.49
CA GLN A 653 -12.54 -27.06 33.84
C GLN A 653 -13.75 -27.43 34.69
N ASP A 654 -13.55 -28.21 35.74
CA ASP A 654 -14.62 -28.72 36.61
C ASP A 654 -15.47 -27.59 37.23
N GLU A 655 -14.85 -26.45 37.54
CA GLU A 655 -15.50 -25.32 38.18
C GLU A 655 -16.04 -24.26 37.19
N GLN A 656 -16.07 -24.55 35.88
CA GLN A 656 -16.43 -23.56 34.85
C GLN A 656 -17.83 -22.93 35.09
N SER A 657 -18.85 -23.72 35.45
CA SER A 657 -20.19 -23.21 35.73
C SER A 657 -20.24 -22.30 36.97
N TYR A 658 -19.44 -22.62 37.98
CA TYR A 658 -19.30 -21.79 39.19
C TYR A 658 -18.64 -20.45 38.86
N LEU A 659 -17.56 -20.47 38.07
CA LEU A 659 -16.85 -19.27 37.61
C LEU A 659 -17.75 -18.35 36.77
N LYS A 660 -18.55 -18.92 35.85
CA LYS A 660 -19.53 -18.15 35.07
C LYS A 660 -20.52 -17.41 35.98
N THR A 661 -21.11 -18.13 36.93
CA THR A 661 -22.06 -17.55 37.90
C THR A 661 -21.40 -16.46 38.76
N LEU A 662 -20.12 -16.65 39.13
CA LEU A 662 -19.37 -15.70 39.94
C LEU A 662 -19.12 -14.37 39.22
N ILE A 663 -18.93 -14.40 37.90
CA ILE A 663 -18.69 -13.21 37.05
C ILE A 663 -20.00 -12.52 36.64
N GLU A 664 -21.07 -13.28 36.42
CA GLU A 664 -22.37 -12.76 35.98
C GLU A 664 -23.14 -12.01 37.07
N ARG A 665 -22.94 -12.38 38.34
CA ARG A 665 -23.42 -11.64 39.51
C ARG A 665 -22.52 -10.46 39.83
#